data_AF-A0A2T2TGD1-F1
#
_entry.id   AF-A0A2T2TGD1-F1
#
_cell.length_a   1.000
_cell.length_b   1.000
_cell.length_c   1.000
_cell.angle_alpha   90.00
_cell.angle_beta   90.00
_cell.angle_gamma   90.00
#
_symmetry.space_group_name_H-M   'P 1'
#
loop_
_entity.id
_entity.type
_entity.pdbx_description
1 polymer ?
#
loop_
_entity_poly.entity_id
_entity_poly.type
_entity_poly.pdbx_seq_one_letter_code
_entity_poly.pdbx_strand_id
1 'polypeptide(L)'
;MSQRLYAGLALVLLLAAGALAWWVWSGPRTNPPARQSINGLTDTASVEWTTGQTAVLDVEHGTDALTALGYVHGMMRPWTVTVWRRTALGRLSASFGAALVPIDRHARRLGFGHHARRAYDRLPRAEQRRLEAYTRGLNAALRSDRVQSRDRFLYLNLQPQRWAPWHPLAVERLLAWTDVELEQHPSESQANARADFRAADHRLRRWLHLHGRSRSVAWAARSPENTARTALFTRHVLGATADPVIQEVTVRRANHPPAALASLPGAPIFPTGTTGSRAWTYLLDSAAQFRRVQVDTTQARVRHERIAPVNGDERLVTIRQYGEGLVIDSTASDSTWVLRWPGLRARSDVPRWLRVANLSGAPDTSEPPPFALHKGSGLTVNHSGAWTVRGQPAVVDRGPNFVFVGRSPWARHQADALQAQTGGVPLAPAQWSVSDSSTWAARLLPRLRPALEPIADTDSTVDEARSYLRNWDFVYEPASIGAVVFERWMLAYTKQYGRRPSATTLDSVTAVRYREAFRQAIADLTDQYGTDVRQWRWERVAAQRRQFPVWSADSLVATDLSSLSTTRFAALDQPGRGHASALSGGPTLGDRPRLGPAPASWEGWTWSDSPNLTVRRLRFDPSDFLARSLLSRERPNPVSVSEAPTQRTTQLVPAAPEKDEP
;
A
#
# COMPACT_ATOMS: atom_id res chain seq x y z
N MET A 1 50.65 -13.55 37.61
CA MET A 1 49.17 -13.59 37.47
C MET A 1 48.79 -14.77 36.61
N SER A 2 47.88 -15.64 37.08
CA SER A 2 47.51 -16.87 36.37
C SER A 2 46.75 -16.56 35.09
N GLN A 3 46.93 -17.36 34.04
CA GLN A 3 46.19 -17.24 32.76
C GLN A 3 44.66 -17.22 32.97
N ARG A 4 44.17 -17.84 34.05
CA ARG A 4 42.76 -17.80 34.47
C ARG A 4 42.27 -16.41 34.85
N LEU A 5 43.14 -15.57 35.44
CA LEU A 5 42.80 -14.21 35.83
C LEU A 5 42.68 -13.29 34.60
N TYR A 6 43.58 -13.45 33.62
CA TYR A 6 43.50 -12.76 32.33
C TYR A 6 42.28 -13.19 31.50
N ALA A 7 41.99 -14.50 31.46
CA ALA A 7 40.79 -15.02 30.80
C ALA A 7 39.50 -14.50 31.47
N GLY A 8 39.46 -14.46 32.80
CA GLY A 8 38.34 -13.89 33.55
C GLY A 8 38.15 -12.40 33.27
N LEU A 9 39.24 -11.61 33.28
CA LEU A 9 39.19 -10.18 32.98
C LEU A 9 38.76 -9.92 31.53
N ALA A 10 39.27 -10.70 30.57
CA ALA A 10 38.89 -10.62 29.17
C ALA A 10 37.39 -10.92 28.97
N LEU A 11 36.86 -11.95 29.65
CA LEU A 11 35.44 -12.29 29.60
C LEU A 11 34.56 -11.17 30.19
N VAL A 12 34.95 -10.59 31.33
CA VAL A 12 34.23 -9.46 31.94
C VAL A 12 34.24 -8.23 31.02
N LEU A 13 35.37 -7.91 30.40
CA LEU A 13 35.46 -6.83 29.42
C LEU A 13 34.61 -7.09 28.18
N LEU A 14 34.57 -8.33 27.69
CA LEU A 14 33.71 -8.74 26.57
C LEU A 14 32.23 -8.60 26.91
N LEU A 15 31.83 -9.03 28.12
CA LEU A 15 30.46 -8.89 28.60
C LEU A 15 30.08 -7.42 28.84
N ALA A 16 30.98 -6.61 29.40
CA ALA A 16 30.76 -5.18 29.62
C ALA A 16 30.69 -4.40 28.29
N ALA A 17 31.56 -4.71 27.33
CA ALA A 17 31.50 -4.16 25.98
C ALA A 17 30.22 -4.60 25.25
N GLY A 18 29.81 -5.86 25.40
CA GLY A 18 28.53 -6.37 24.90
C GLY A 18 27.32 -5.67 25.52
N ALA A 19 27.33 -5.44 26.84
CA ALA A 19 26.29 -4.73 27.57
C ALA A 19 26.23 -3.24 27.21
N LEU A 20 27.38 -2.58 27.04
CA LEU A 20 27.46 -1.19 26.60
C LEU A 20 27.00 -1.05 25.14
N ALA A 21 27.45 -1.94 24.25
CA ALA A 21 26.96 -1.99 22.87
C ALA A 21 25.45 -2.23 22.83
N TRP A 22 24.94 -3.18 23.62
CA TRP A 22 23.51 -3.41 23.76
C TRP A 22 22.78 -2.18 24.29
N TRP A 23 23.28 -1.48 25.32
CA TRP A 23 22.67 -0.28 25.89
C TRP A 23 22.65 0.90 24.90
N VAL A 24 23.78 1.17 24.23
CA VAL A 24 23.88 2.22 23.20
C VAL A 24 22.98 1.92 22.00
N TRP A 25 22.89 0.65 21.58
CA TRP A 25 22.14 0.25 20.39
C TRP A 25 20.66 -0.02 20.66
N SER A 26 20.31 -0.45 21.87
CA SER A 26 18.91 -0.52 22.31
C SER A 26 18.33 0.88 22.45
N GLY A 27 19.16 1.85 22.85
CA GLY A 27 18.86 3.28 22.94
C GLY A 27 17.67 3.60 23.84
N PRO A 28 17.57 4.80 24.42
CA PRO A 28 16.32 5.22 25.04
C PRO A 28 15.25 5.31 23.95
N ARG A 29 14.41 4.26 23.83
CA ARG A 29 13.12 4.41 23.15
C ARG A 29 12.33 5.38 23.98
N THR A 30 12.35 6.65 23.62
CA THR A 30 11.61 7.72 24.28
C THR A 30 10.13 7.41 24.18
N ASN A 31 9.56 6.66 25.12
CA ASN A 31 8.19 6.19 25.02
C ASN A 31 7.21 7.36 24.82
N PRO A 32 6.03 7.14 24.18
CA PRO A 32 5.01 8.17 24.12
C PRO A 32 4.77 8.79 25.51
N PRO A 33 4.67 10.11 25.64
CA PRO A 33 4.53 10.75 26.96
C PRO A 33 3.28 10.22 27.65
N ALA A 34 3.30 10.07 28.98
CA ALA A 34 2.15 9.58 29.74
C ALA A 34 0.98 10.59 29.70
N ARG A 35 1.30 11.88 29.59
CA ARG A 35 0.35 12.97 29.45
C ARG A 35 0.86 13.95 28.39
N GLN A 36 -0.03 14.41 27.51
CA GLN A 36 0.27 15.41 26.48
C GLN A 36 -0.81 16.48 26.50
N SER A 37 -0.42 17.73 26.73
CA SER A 37 -1.34 18.86 26.62
C SER A 37 -1.56 19.23 25.15
N ILE A 38 -2.82 19.45 24.75
CA ILE A 38 -3.20 19.87 23.40
C ILE A 38 -4.30 20.94 23.48
N ASN A 39 -4.03 22.12 22.93
CA ASN A 39 -4.97 23.23 22.92
C ASN A 39 -6.25 22.88 22.14
N GLY A 40 -7.40 23.16 22.75
CA GLY A 40 -8.73 23.05 22.17
C GLY A 40 -9.24 21.62 21.95
N LEU A 41 -8.71 20.64 22.70
CA LEU A 41 -9.49 19.46 23.08
C LEU A 41 -10.72 19.89 23.87
N THR A 42 -11.86 19.24 23.62
CA THR A 42 -13.08 19.50 24.39
C THR A 42 -13.12 18.71 25.69
N ASP A 43 -12.59 17.49 25.69
CA ASP A 43 -12.40 16.67 26.88
C ASP A 43 -11.04 15.95 26.86
N THR A 44 -10.69 15.31 27.96
CA THR A 44 -9.55 14.40 28.04
C THR A 44 -9.79 13.18 27.16
N ALA A 45 -8.83 12.88 26.31
CA ALA A 45 -8.85 11.70 25.44
C ALA A 45 -7.72 10.74 25.84
N SER A 46 -8.00 9.45 25.90
CA SER A 46 -6.97 8.45 26.16
C SER A 46 -6.52 7.78 24.86
N VAL A 47 -5.20 7.57 24.74
CA VAL A 47 -4.59 6.82 23.64
C VAL A 47 -3.85 5.63 24.23
N GLU A 48 -4.41 4.44 24.06
CA GLU A 48 -3.81 3.18 24.46
C GLU A 48 -2.98 2.62 23.30
N TRP A 49 -1.69 2.41 23.54
CA TRP A 49 -0.75 1.82 22.59
C TRP A 49 -0.67 0.32 22.81
N THR A 50 -0.92 -0.47 21.77
CA THR A 50 -1.00 -1.94 21.90
C THR A 50 0.27 -2.65 21.44
N THR A 51 0.44 -3.91 21.86
CA THR A 51 1.54 -4.80 21.43
C THR A 51 1.58 -4.99 19.89
N GLY A 52 0.43 -4.90 19.23
CA GLY A 52 0.31 -4.98 17.76
C GLY A 52 0.68 -3.68 17.03
N GLN A 53 1.24 -2.69 17.76
CA GLN A 53 1.45 -1.33 17.28
C GLN A 53 0.16 -0.74 16.66
N THR A 54 -1.00 -1.07 17.22
CA THR A 54 -2.27 -0.40 16.96
C THR A 54 -2.51 0.62 18.07
N ALA A 55 -3.57 1.41 17.95
CA ALA A 55 -3.98 2.32 19.02
C ALA A 55 -5.47 2.17 19.30
N VAL A 56 -5.86 2.22 20.58
CA VAL A 56 -7.25 2.39 21.00
C VAL A 56 -7.42 3.82 21.49
N LEU A 57 -8.42 4.51 20.98
CA LEU A 57 -8.78 5.87 21.38
C LEU A 57 -10.04 5.79 22.23
N ASP A 58 -9.97 6.28 23.45
CA ASP A 58 -11.15 6.49 24.29
C ASP A 58 -11.44 7.99 24.38
N VAL A 59 -12.59 8.41 23.87
CA VAL A 59 -12.91 9.83 23.67
C VAL A 59 -14.40 10.08 23.87
N GLU A 60 -14.76 11.24 24.40
CA GLU A 60 -16.17 11.65 24.52
C GLU A 60 -16.73 12.16 23.19
N HIS A 61 -15.95 12.98 22.47
CA HIS A 61 -16.42 13.70 21.29
C HIS A 61 -15.74 13.25 20.00
N GLY A 62 -16.47 13.29 18.88
CA GLY A 62 -15.91 12.97 17.55
C GLY A 62 -14.77 13.92 17.12
N THR A 63 -14.79 15.17 17.57
CA THR A 63 -13.69 16.13 17.33
C THR A 63 -12.42 15.78 18.11
N ASP A 64 -12.57 15.27 19.34
CA ASP A 64 -11.45 14.76 20.12
C ASP A 64 -10.90 13.46 19.53
N ALA A 65 -11.78 12.60 19.00
CA ALA A 65 -11.36 11.40 18.23
C ALA A 65 -10.43 11.76 17.07
N LEU A 66 -10.72 12.84 16.34
CA LEU A 66 -9.86 13.31 15.25
C LEU A 66 -8.54 13.88 15.74
N THR A 67 -8.55 14.61 16.86
CA THR A 67 -7.32 15.09 17.50
C THR A 67 -6.44 13.90 17.93
N ALA A 68 -7.02 12.90 18.60
CA ALA A 68 -6.33 11.67 18.99
C ALA A 68 -5.82 10.88 17.77
N LEU A 69 -6.61 10.75 16.70
CA LEU A 69 -6.19 10.10 15.46
C LEU A 69 -4.99 10.82 14.82
N GLY A 70 -5.04 12.15 14.75
CA GLY A 70 -3.92 12.95 14.27
C GLY A 70 -2.65 12.73 15.09
N TYR A 71 -2.79 12.71 16.42
CA TYR A 71 -1.70 12.43 17.34
C TYR A 71 -1.10 11.03 17.13
N VAL A 72 -1.94 10.00 16.96
CA VAL A 72 -1.51 8.63 16.62
C VAL A 72 -0.76 8.61 15.30
N HIS A 73 -1.27 9.25 14.24
CA HIS A 73 -0.57 9.31 12.95
C HIS A 73 0.80 9.99 13.07
N GLY A 74 0.90 11.07 13.84
CA GLY A 74 2.18 11.75 14.10
C GLY A 74 3.14 10.93 14.94
N MET A 75 2.65 10.22 15.95
CA MET A 75 3.49 9.40 16.83
C MET A 75 3.98 8.13 16.16
N MET A 76 3.12 7.45 15.39
CA MET A 76 3.41 6.12 14.83
C MET A 76 3.97 6.17 13.40
N ARG A 77 3.68 7.23 12.64
CA ARG A 77 4.04 7.36 11.23
C ARG A 77 4.68 8.72 10.88
N PRO A 78 5.52 9.32 11.75
CA PRO A 78 6.03 10.68 11.52
C PRO A 78 6.83 10.81 10.22
N TRP A 79 7.61 9.79 9.86
CA TRP A 79 8.36 9.77 8.60
C TRP A 79 7.42 9.76 7.39
N THR A 80 6.48 8.82 7.35
CA THR A 80 5.51 8.67 6.26
C THR A 80 4.73 9.95 6.03
N VAL A 81 4.17 10.54 7.08
CA VAL A 81 3.40 11.79 6.94
C VAL A 81 4.30 12.92 6.43
N THR A 82 5.54 13.03 6.93
CA THR A 82 6.49 14.06 6.48
C THR A 82 6.84 13.93 5.00
N VAL A 83 7.19 12.71 4.55
CA VAL A 83 7.55 12.43 3.15
C VAL A 83 6.34 12.64 2.23
N TRP A 84 5.18 12.13 2.59
CA TRP A 84 3.97 12.28 1.77
C TRP A 84 3.54 13.73 1.66
N ARG A 85 3.57 14.51 2.76
CA ARG A 85 3.28 15.94 2.68
C ARG A 85 4.26 16.67 1.78
N ARG A 86 5.57 16.44 1.93
CA ARG A 86 6.58 17.11 1.09
C ARG A 86 6.42 16.73 -0.39
N THR A 87 6.09 15.47 -0.68
CA THR A 87 5.77 15.00 -2.03
C THR A 87 4.53 15.69 -2.57
N ALA A 88 3.43 15.70 -1.83
CA ALA A 88 2.18 16.34 -2.23
C ALA A 88 2.34 17.84 -2.46
N LEU A 89 3.17 18.50 -1.66
CA LEU A 89 3.44 19.93 -1.78
C LEU A 89 4.52 20.27 -2.82
N GLY A 90 5.17 19.28 -3.44
CA GLY A 90 6.33 19.50 -4.31
C GLY A 90 7.42 20.33 -3.61
N ARG A 91 7.92 19.83 -2.48
CA ARG A 91 8.98 20.43 -1.65
C ARG A 91 10.05 19.40 -1.22
N LEU A 92 10.23 18.35 -2.01
CA LEU A 92 11.23 17.32 -1.75
C LEU A 92 12.64 17.81 -2.07
N SER A 93 12.82 18.52 -3.19
CA SER A 93 14.11 19.06 -3.63
C SER A 93 14.68 20.11 -2.67
N ALA A 94 13.81 20.80 -1.92
CA ALA A 94 14.19 21.70 -0.83
C ALA A 94 14.80 20.98 0.39
N SER A 95 14.78 19.64 0.43
CA SER A 95 15.34 18.85 1.53
C SER A 95 16.31 17.77 1.08
N PHE A 96 16.14 17.23 -0.11
CA PHE A 96 16.94 16.10 -0.61
C PHE A 96 17.70 16.45 -1.90
N GLY A 97 17.67 17.70 -2.34
CA GLY A 97 18.49 18.18 -3.47
C GLY A 97 17.83 18.15 -4.84
N ALA A 98 18.56 18.65 -5.83
CA ALA A 98 18.07 18.93 -7.18
C ALA A 98 17.56 17.69 -7.93
N ALA A 99 18.02 16.48 -7.58
CA ALA A 99 17.60 15.24 -8.22
C ALA A 99 16.10 14.96 -8.09
N LEU A 100 15.44 15.55 -7.08
CA LEU A 100 13.99 15.42 -6.86
C LEU A 100 13.15 16.55 -7.49
N VAL A 101 13.77 17.53 -8.17
CA VAL A 101 13.04 18.58 -8.92
C VAL A 101 12.01 18.02 -9.89
N PRO A 102 12.27 16.93 -10.64
CA PRO A 102 11.25 16.34 -11.52
C PRO A 102 9.98 15.91 -10.79
N ILE A 103 10.10 15.36 -9.57
CA ILE A 103 8.95 14.95 -8.75
C ILE A 103 8.21 16.17 -8.22
N ASP A 104 8.94 17.16 -7.69
CA ASP A 104 8.33 18.40 -7.22
C ASP A 104 7.56 19.11 -8.34
N ARG A 105 8.17 19.21 -9.53
CA ARG A 105 7.54 19.77 -10.73
C ARG A 105 6.27 19.01 -11.09
N HIS A 106 6.29 17.67 -11.03
CA HIS A 106 5.12 16.86 -11.32
C HIS A 106 3.98 17.10 -10.32
N ALA A 107 4.30 17.13 -9.01
CA ALA A 107 3.33 17.43 -7.97
C ALA A 107 2.73 18.85 -8.10
N ARG A 108 3.55 19.85 -8.47
CA ARG A 108 3.08 21.22 -8.77
C ARG A 108 2.21 21.26 -10.02
N ARG A 109 2.58 20.55 -11.09
CA ARG A 109 1.79 20.44 -12.33
C ARG A 109 0.41 19.83 -12.08
N LEU A 110 0.34 18.73 -11.32
CA LEU A 110 -0.93 18.15 -10.88
C LEU A 110 -1.67 19.02 -9.86
N GLY A 111 -0.97 19.97 -9.25
CA GLY A 111 -1.56 20.99 -8.37
C GLY A 111 -2.12 20.44 -7.07
N PHE A 112 -1.58 19.34 -6.52
CA PHE A 112 -2.13 18.70 -5.31
C PHE A 112 -2.32 19.71 -4.17
N GLY A 113 -1.28 20.51 -3.86
CA GLY A 113 -1.37 21.55 -2.84
C GLY A 113 -2.31 22.71 -3.20
N HIS A 114 -2.29 23.16 -4.46
CA HIS A 114 -3.16 24.24 -4.94
C HIS A 114 -4.65 23.87 -4.82
N HIS A 115 -5.02 22.69 -5.31
CA HIS A 115 -6.40 22.23 -5.28
C HIS A 115 -6.85 21.85 -3.87
N ALA A 116 -5.95 21.36 -3.02
CA ALA A 116 -6.22 21.09 -1.61
C ALA A 116 -6.57 22.33 -0.81
N ARG A 117 -5.79 23.42 -0.95
CA ARG A 117 -6.08 24.69 -0.27
C ARG A 117 -7.45 25.23 -0.69
N ARG A 118 -7.72 25.30 -2.00
CA ARG A 118 -9.03 25.73 -2.52
C ARG A 118 -10.18 24.82 -2.08
N ALA A 119 -9.95 23.51 -1.92
CA ALA A 119 -10.96 22.60 -1.41
C ALA A 119 -11.27 22.91 0.05
N TYR A 120 -10.25 23.13 0.88
CA TYR A 120 -10.41 23.50 2.29
C TYR A 120 -11.19 24.82 2.45
N ASP A 121 -10.86 25.85 1.66
CA ASP A 121 -11.53 27.15 1.71
C ASP A 121 -13.03 27.06 1.35
N ARG A 122 -13.42 26.02 0.59
CA ARG A 122 -14.81 25.74 0.17
C ARG A 122 -15.54 24.76 1.09
N LEU A 123 -14.84 24.13 2.04
CA LEU A 123 -15.48 23.22 2.98
C LEU A 123 -16.37 24.00 3.95
N PRO A 124 -17.52 23.42 4.37
CA PRO A 124 -18.29 23.97 5.48
C PRO A 124 -17.42 24.14 6.73
N ARG A 125 -17.69 25.16 7.55
CA ARG A 125 -16.89 25.46 8.75
C ARG A 125 -16.75 24.26 9.69
N ALA A 126 -17.79 23.43 9.80
CA ALA A 126 -17.74 22.19 10.58
C ALA A 126 -16.66 21.21 10.08
N GLU A 127 -16.53 21.02 8.77
CA GLU A 127 -15.48 20.16 8.19
C GLU A 127 -14.08 20.78 8.33
N GLN A 128 -13.97 22.11 8.19
CA GLN A 128 -12.71 22.81 8.46
C GLN A 128 -12.25 22.60 9.91
N ARG A 129 -13.15 22.72 10.89
CA ARG A 129 -12.86 22.47 12.32
C ARG A 129 -12.42 21.03 12.58
N ARG A 130 -12.99 20.04 11.86
CA ARG A 130 -12.56 18.63 11.96
C ARG A 130 -11.13 18.42 11.46
N LEU A 131 -10.75 19.07 10.36
CA LEU A 131 -9.38 19.06 9.85
C LEU A 131 -8.40 19.84 10.73
N GLU A 132 -8.84 20.95 11.33
CA GLU A 132 -8.09 21.68 12.35
C GLU A 132 -7.82 20.77 13.56
N ALA A 133 -8.85 20.07 14.07
CA ALA A 133 -8.71 19.11 15.18
C ALA A 133 -7.69 18.01 14.86
N TYR A 134 -7.83 17.34 13.71
CA TYR A 134 -6.88 16.34 13.23
C TYR A 134 -5.44 16.88 13.17
N THR A 135 -5.24 18.06 12.57
CA THR A 135 -3.90 18.63 12.42
C THR A 135 -3.31 19.15 13.74
N ARG A 136 -4.12 19.57 14.71
CA ARG A 136 -3.64 19.91 16.08
C ARG A 136 -2.98 18.71 16.74
N GLY A 137 -3.65 17.55 16.75
CA GLY A 137 -3.09 16.33 17.31
C GLY A 137 -1.82 15.88 16.59
N LEU A 138 -1.85 15.92 15.26
CA LEU A 138 -0.68 15.62 14.43
C LEU A 138 0.50 16.53 14.77
N ASN A 139 0.27 17.84 14.90
CA ASN A 139 1.30 18.81 15.25
C ASN A 139 1.82 18.65 16.69
N ALA A 140 0.97 18.24 17.64
CA ALA A 140 1.40 17.94 19.00
C ALA A 140 2.38 16.75 19.00
N ALA A 141 2.05 15.67 18.29
CA ALA A 141 2.94 14.53 18.15
C ALA A 141 4.26 14.88 17.46
N LEU A 142 4.20 15.60 16.35
CA LEU A 142 5.40 15.97 15.58
C LEU A 142 6.35 16.90 16.34
N ARG A 143 5.86 17.66 17.32
CA ARG A 143 6.70 18.52 18.19
C ARG A 143 7.32 17.77 19.37
N SER A 144 6.87 16.56 19.68
CA SER A 144 7.41 15.80 20.81
C SER A 144 8.86 15.40 20.57
N ASP A 145 9.66 15.39 21.64
CA ASP A 145 11.07 14.97 21.59
C ASP A 145 11.20 13.56 21.01
N ARG A 146 10.25 12.66 21.33
CA ARG A 146 10.18 11.31 20.77
C ARG A 146 10.21 11.31 19.24
N VAL A 147 9.47 12.22 18.61
CA VAL A 147 9.40 12.28 17.15
C VAL A 147 10.61 13.00 16.58
N GLN A 148 11.01 14.11 17.21
CA GLN A 148 12.14 14.93 16.78
C GLN A 148 13.47 14.16 16.84
N SER A 149 13.63 13.31 17.85
CA SER A 149 14.83 12.49 18.06
C SER A 149 14.80 11.17 17.28
N ARG A 150 13.82 10.94 16.38
CA ARG A 150 13.85 9.72 15.56
C ARG A 150 15.01 9.77 14.60
N ASP A 151 15.75 8.69 14.60
CA ASP A 151 16.83 8.38 13.69
C ASP A 151 16.70 8.90 12.26
N ARG A 152 15.59 8.62 11.56
CA ARG A 152 15.40 9.05 10.16
C ARG A 152 15.46 10.58 9.99
N PHE A 153 15.03 11.33 11.00
CA PHE A 153 15.11 12.79 11.01
C PHE A 153 16.52 13.27 11.34
N LEU A 154 17.18 12.65 12.33
CA LEU A 154 18.56 12.99 12.71
C LEU A 154 19.54 12.74 11.56
N TYR A 155 19.47 11.57 10.91
CA TYR A 155 20.35 11.19 9.80
C TYR A 155 20.27 12.13 8.60
N LEU A 156 19.09 12.70 8.30
CA LEU A 156 18.89 13.62 7.18
C LEU A 156 18.84 15.08 7.61
N ASN A 157 19.18 15.37 8.87
CA ASN A 157 19.05 16.68 9.49
C ASN A 157 17.71 17.36 9.17
N LEU A 158 16.63 16.58 9.23
CA LEU A 158 15.31 16.98 8.77
C LEU A 158 14.38 17.16 9.96
N GLN A 159 13.84 18.37 10.14
CA GLN A 159 12.85 18.63 11.18
C GLN A 159 11.42 18.46 10.63
N PRO A 160 10.53 17.68 11.29
CA PRO A 160 9.11 17.62 10.96
C PRO A 160 8.47 19.01 11.10
N GLN A 161 7.97 19.53 9.98
CA GLN A 161 7.35 20.84 9.95
C GLN A 161 5.88 20.80 10.38
N ARG A 162 5.39 21.89 10.97
CA ARG A 162 3.97 22.10 11.30
C ARG A 162 3.07 21.88 10.08
N TRP A 163 1.95 21.20 10.30
CA TRP A 163 0.88 20.98 9.35
C TRP A 163 -0.20 22.05 9.48
N ALA A 164 -0.62 22.58 8.34
CA ALA A 164 -1.82 23.40 8.20
C ALA A 164 -3.06 22.50 7.99
N PRO A 165 -4.26 22.94 8.38
CA PRO A 165 -5.50 22.16 8.27
C PRO A 165 -5.85 21.68 6.85
N TRP A 166 -5.34 22.33 5.80
CA TRP A 166 -5.58 21.91 4.42
C TRP A 166 -4.58 20.87 3.89
N HIS A 167 -3.45 20.63 4.57
CA HIS A 167 -2.45 19.64 4.13
C HIS A 167 -2.98 18.20 4.05
N PRO A 168 -3.88 17.72 4.95
CA PRO A 168 -4.53 16.42 4.77
C PRO A 168 -5.20 16.26 3.40
N LEU A 169 -5.79 17.33 2.85
CA LEU A 169 -6.43 17.30 1.52
C LEU A 169 -5.42 17.25 0.37
N ALA A 170 -4.16 17.65 0.61
CA ALA A 170 -3.07 17.49 -0.35
C ALA A 170 -2.55 16.04 -0.35
N VAL A 171 -2.44 15.43 0.83
CA VAL A 171 -2.10 14.01 0.97
C VAL A 171 -3.20 13.11 0.41
N GLU A 172 -4.47 13.44 0.65
CA GLU A 172 -5.63 12.77 0.04
C GLU A 172 -5.51 12.72 -1.48
N ARG A 173 -5.14 13.84 -2.12
CA ARG A 173 -4.94 13.91 -3.57
C ARG A 173 -3.73 13.12 -4.06
N LEU A 174 -2.63 13.14 -3.31
CA LEU A 174 -1.47 12.31 -3.62
C LEU A 174 -1.85 10.83 -3.63
N LEU A 175 -2.57 10.38 -2.59
CA LEU A 175 -3.03 9.01 -2.47
C LEU A 175 -4.01 8.66 -3.60
N ALA A 176 -5.02 9.49 -3.84
CA ALA A 176 -5.95 9.32 -4.96
C ALA A 176 -5.24 9.29 -6.32
N TRP A 177 -4.15 10.04 -6.51
CA TRP A 177 -3.35 9.96 -7.73
C TRP A 177 -2.61 8.63 -7.83
N THR A 178 -2.05 8.12 -6.73
CA THR A 178 -1.45 6.77 -6.71
C THR A 178 -2.47 5.66 -7.00
N ASP A 179 -3.77 5.91 -6.80
CA ASP A 179 -4.88 5.02 -7.19
C ASP A 179 -5.26 5.07 -8.66
N VAL A 180 -4.81 6.09 -9.40
CA VAL A 180 -5.03 6.18 -10.85
C VAL A 180 -4.20 5.11 -11.55
N GLU A 181 -4.86 4.32 -12.39
CA GLU A 181 -4.20 3.42 -13.33
C GLU A 181 -4.16 4.08 -14.71
N LEU A 182 -2.98 4.54 -15.12
CA LEU A 182 -2.78 5.09 -16.46
C LEU A 182 -2.89 3.95 -17.49
N GLU A 183 -3.45 4.24 -18.67
CA GLU A 183 -3.67 3.29 -19.78
C GLU A 183 -2.50 2.31 -19.97
N GLN A 184 -2.80 1.00 -19.86
CA GLN A 184 -1.80 -0.09 -19.88
C GLN A 184 -1.25 -0.41 -21.28
N HIS A 185 -2.02 -0.18 -22.34
CA HIS A 185 -1.62 -0.44 -23.73
C HIS A 185 -1.99 0.75 -24.62
N PRO A 186 -1.28 1.88 -24.49
CA PRO A 186 -1.49 3.05 -25.33
C PRO A 186 -0.96 2.81 -26.75
N SER A 187 -1.54 3.47 -27.75
CA SER A 187 -0.92 3.52 -29.08
C SER A 187 0.45 4.20 -29.00
N GLU A 188 1.33 3.94 -29.96
CA GLU A 188 2.66 4.55 -30.01
C GLU A 188 2.61 6.08 -30.03
N SER A 189 1.72 6.65 -30.86
CA SER A 189 1.48 8.10 -30.93
C SER A 189 1.06 8.70 -29.58
N GLN A 190 0.19 8.01 -28.86
CA GLN A 190 -0.25 8.41 -27.53
C GLN A 190 0.84 8.23 -26.47
N ALA A 191 1.76 7.29 -26.65
CA ALA A 191 2.88 7.06 -25.75
C ALA A 191 3.91 8.18 -25.88
N ASN A 192 4.29 8.53 -27.11
CA ASN A 192 5.26 9.58 -27.42
C ASN A 192 4.76 10.95 -26.95
N ALA A 193 3.50 11.30 -27.24
CA ALA A 193 2.92 12.59 -26.85
C ALA A 193 2.78 12.80 -25.32
N ARG A 194 2.92 11.73 -24.52
CA ARG A 194 2.78 11.77 -23.05
C ARG A 194 4.02 11.25 -22.33
N ALA A 195 5.14 11.06 -23.03
CA ALA A 195 6.33 10.42 -22.52
C ALA A 195 6.87 11.13 -21.26
N ASP A 196 7.02 12.45 -21.31
CA ASP A 196 7.49 13.26 -20.18
C ASP A 196 6.59 13.15 -18.94
N PHE A 197 5.27 13.21 -19.15
CA PHE A 197 4.32 13.10 -18.06
C PHE A 197 4.38 11.73 -17.39
N ARG A 198 4.46 10.66 -18.19
CA ARG A 198 4.58 9.29 -17.70
C ARG A 198 5.91 9.04 -17.00
N ALA A 199 7.00 9.55 -17.55
CA ALA A 199 8.31 9.47 -16.92
C ALA A 199 8.29 10.17 -15.54
N ALA A 200 7.64 11.33 -15.45
CA ALA A 200 7.47 12.05 -14.19
C ALA A 200 6.56 11.30 -13.19
N ASP A 201 5.44 10.73 -13.62
CA ASP A 201 4.56 9.90 -12.78
C ASP A 201 5.28 8.64 -12.28
N HIS A 202 6.02 7.94 -13.14
CA HIS A 202 6.82 6.78 -12.77
C HIS A 202 7.90 7.14 -11.74
N ARG A 203 8.55 8.31 -11.86
CA ARG A 203 9.49 8.80 -10.84
C ARG A 203 8.79 9.05 -9.50
N LEU A 204 7.62 9.68 -9.48
CA LEU A 204 6.85 9.92 -8.27
C LEU A 204 6.44 8.60 -7.57
N ARG A 205 5.98 7.62 -8.35
CA ARG A 205 5.53 6.32 -7.79
C ARG A 205 6.70 5.47 -7.31
N ARG A 206 7.83 5.44 -8.04
CA ARG A 206 9.07 4.81 -7.58
C ARG A 206 9.64 5.49 -6.35
N TRP A 207 9.50 6.80 -6.23
CA TRP A 207 9.89 7.52 -5.01
C TRP A 207 9.10 7.05 -3.78
N LEU A 208 7.78 6.91 -3.93
CA LEU A 208 6.90 6.49 -2.83
C LEU A 208 6.87 4.98 -2.62
N HIS A 209 7.29 4.20 -3.62
CA HIS A 209 7.06 2.75 -3.72
C HIS A 209 5.58 2.35 -3.60
N LEU A 210 4.68 3.24 -4.03
CA LEU A 210 3.23 3.05 -4.01
C LEU A 210 2.70 2.84 -5.43
N HIS A 211 2.27 1.62 -5.74
CA HIS A 211 1.74 1.21 -7.05
C HIS A 211 0.97 -0.11 -6.95
N GLY A 212 0.38 -0.56 -8.06
CA GLY A 212 -0.25 -1.88 -8.12
C GLY A 212 -1.60 -2.01 -7.40
N ARG A 213 -2.24 -0.89 -7.00
CA ARG A 213 -3.56 -0.86 -6.34
C ARG A 213 -4.65 -1.62 -7.11
N SER A 214 -4.55 -1.71 -8.45
CA SER A 214 -5.45 -2.51 -9.30
C SER A 214 -5.43 -4.01 -9.00
N ARG A 215 -4.44 -4.50 -8.24
CA ARG A 215 -4.36 -5.87 -7.73
C ARG A 215 -5.05 -6.09 -6.39
N SER A 216 -5.61 -5.05 -5.79
CA SER A 216 -6.42 -5.17 -4.58
C SER A 216 -7.71 -5.91 -4.88
N VAL A 217 -8.17 -6.71 -3.92
CA VAL A 217 -9.37 -7.52 -4.03
C VAL A 217 -10.15 -7.50 -2.72
N ALA A 218 -11.45 -7.69 -2.82
CA ALA A 218 -12.31 -7.88 -1.66
C ALA A 218 -13.37 -8.92 -1.97
N TRP A 219 -13.83 -9.63 -0.94
CA TRP A 219 -14.92 -10.57 -1.08
C TRP A 219 -15.73 -10.63 0.21
N ALA A 220 -17.01 -10.95 0.06
CA ALA A 220 -17.87 -11.33 1.16
C ALA A 220 -18.31 -12.78 0.96
N ALA A 221 -18.34 -13.57 2.02
CA ALA A 221 -18.76 -14.96 1.98
C ALA A 221 -19.53 -15.33 3.26
N ARG A 222 -20.54 -16.18 3.13
CA ARG A 222 -21.36 -16.72 4.23
C ARG A 222 -21.51 -18.22 4.10
N SER A 223 -21.75 -18.92 5.22
CA SER A 223 -22.12 -20.34 5.17
C SER A 223 -23.57 -20.47 4.68
N PRO A 224 -23.92 -21.47 3.85
CA PRO A 224 -25.32 -21.79 3.55
C PRO A 224 -26.14 -22.04 4.82
N GLU A 225 -25.54 -22.62 5.86
CA GLU A 225 -26.19 -22.99 7.11
C GLU A 225 -26.43 -21.80 8.05
N ASN A 226 -25.64 -20.73 7.92
CA ASN A 226 -25.76 -19.53 8.74
C ASN A 226 -25.54 -18.28 7.89
N THR A 227 -26.62 -17.81 7.29
CA THR A 227 -26.58 -16.65 6.39
C THR A 227 -26.43 -15.32 7.14
N ALA A 228 -26.68 -15.29 8.45
CA ALA A 228 -26.50 -14.13 9.31
C ALA A 228 -25.02 -13.85 9.61
N ARG A 229 -24.16 -14.88 9.55
CA ARG A 229 -22.70 -14.76 9.74
C ARG A 229 -21.97 -14.68 8.41
N THR A 230 -21.63 -13.45 8.02
CA THR A 230 -20.89 -13.14 6.78
C THR A 230 -19.50 -12.63 7.13
N ALA A 231 -18.48 -13.24 6.53
CA ALA A 231 -17.13 -12.72 6.53
C ALA A 231 -16.98 -11.67 5.42
N LEU A 232 -16.36 -10.53 5.74
CA LEU A 232 -15.94 -9.53 4.76
C LEU A 232 -14.41 -9.46 4.79
N PHE A 233 -13.75 -9.82 3.69
CA PHE A 233 -12.30 -9.80 3.55
C PHE A 233 -11.86 -8.78 2.52
N THR A 234 -10.66 -8.23 2.73
CA THR A 234 -9.99 -7.37 1.76
C THR A 234 -8.48 -7.57 1.79
N ARG A 235 -7.86 -7.43 0.62
CA ARG A 235 -6.42 -7.24 0.45
C ARG A 235 -6.19 -5.93 -0.27
N HIS A 236 -5.57 -4.97 0.41
CA HIS A 236 -5.06 -3.73 -0.20
C HIS A 236 -3.63 -3.94 -0.64
N VAL A 237 -3.37 -3.81 -1.94
CA VAL A 237 -2.01 -3.82 -2.50
C VAL A 237 -1.44 -2.41 -2.44
N LEU A 238 -0.22 -2.31 -1.90
CA LEU A 238 0.41 -1.06 -1.47
C LEU A 238 1.73 -0.79 -2.20
N GLY A 239 2.04 -1.53 -3.26
CA GLY A 239 3.26 -1.36 -4.06
C GLY A 239 4.42 -2.16 -3.48
N ALA A 240 5.59 -1.52 -3.40
CA ALA A 240 6.82 -2.14 -2.92
C ALA A 240 7.37 -1.44 -1.67
N THR A 241 6.57 -0.62 -0.99
CA THR A 241 7.01 0.07 0.23
C THR A 241 7.29 -0.91 1.38
N ALA A 242 8.40 -0.69 2.08
CA ALA A 242 8.70 -1.35 3.34
C ALA A 242 8.07 -0.62 4.54
N ASP A 243 7.68 0.65 4.38
CA ASP A 243 6.96 1.39 5.41
C ASP A 243 5.49 0.94 5.49
N PRO A 244 4.94 0.74 6.70
CA PRO A 244 3.53 0.39 6.89
C PRO A 244 2.61 1.56 6.52
N VAL A 245 1.92 1.43 5.38
CA VAL A 245 1.02 2.45 4.80
C VAL A 245 -0.30 2.59 5.57
N ILE A 246 -0.79 1.51 6.16
CA ILE A 246 -2.04 1.49 6.93
C ILE A 246 -1.72 1.54 8.43
N GLN A 247 -2.48 2.33 9.16
CA GLN A 247 -2.48 2.41 10.62
C GLN A 247 -3.85 1.98 11.14
N GLU A 248 -3.89 0.88 11.88
CA GLU A 248 -5.12 0.41 12.51
C GLU A 248 -5.37 1.16 13.83
N VAL A 249 -6.62 1.57 14.03
CA VAL A 249 -7.07 2.32 15.20
C VAL A 249 -8.45 1.83 15.60
N THR A 250 -8.67 1.60 16.89
CA THR A 250 -10.00 1.39 17.45
C THR A 250 -10.44 2.68 18.12
N VAL A 251 -11.68 3.11 17.88
CA VAL A 251 -12.28 4.30 18.49
C VAL A 251 -13.44 3.85 19.36
N ARG A 252 -13.30 4.08 20.67
CA ARG A 252 -14.35 3.94 21.68
C ARG A 252 -14.88 5.33 21.99
N ARG A 253 -16.19 5.47 21.96
CA ARG A 253 -16.89 6.71 22.30
C ARG A 253 -18.04 6.41 23.21
N ALA A 254 -18.29 7.30 24.17
CA ALA A 254 -19.48 7.23 25.00
C ALA A 254 -20.74 7.10 24.13
N ASN A 255 -21.63 6.19 24.50
CA ASN A 255 -22.92 5.94 23.83
C ASN A 255 -22.83 5.53 22.35
N HIS A 256 -21.67 5.08 21.86
CA HIS A 256 -21.51 4.54 20.52
C HIS A 256 -20.80 3.18 20.53
N PRO A 257 -21.18 2.25 19.64
CA PRO A 257 -20.43 1.00 19.49
C PRO A 257 -18.98 1.29 19.06
N PRO A 258 -17.99 0.51 19.53
CA PRO A 258 -16.61 0.66 19.11
C PRO A 258 -16.46 0.55 17.59
N ALA A 259 -15.60 1.39 17.02
CA ALA A 259 -15.26 1.35 15.61
C ALA A 259 -13.80 0.91 15.42
N ALA A 260 -13.58 -0.16 14.66
CA ALA A 260 -12.23 -0.58 14.28
C ALA A 260 -11.94 -0.13 12.84
N LEU A 261 -10.88 0.66 12.66
CA LEU A 261 -10.61 1.41 11.44
C LEU A 261 -9.20 1.12 10.92
N ALA A 262 -9.08 0.82 9.64
CA ALA A 262 -7.82 0.85 8.91
C ALA A 262 -7.67 2.25 8.28
N SER A 263 -6.75 3.06 8.81
CA SER A 263 -6.58 4.46 8.41
C SER A 263 -5.29 4.71 7.60
N LEU A 264 -5.29 5.73 6.74
CA LEU A 264 -4.09 6.16 6.01
C LEU A 264 -3.41 7.37 6.71
N PRO A 265 -2.10 7.32 7.02
CA PRO A 265 -1.39 8.41 7.68
C PRO A 265 -1.48 9.74 6.93
N GLY A 266 -1.60 10.84 7.68
CA GLY A 266 -1.63 12.20 7.13
C GLY A 266 -2.99 12.70 6.63
N ALA A 267 -4.02 11.84 6.53
CA ALA A 267 -5.40 12.24 6.24
C ALA A 267 -6.42 11.30 6.90
N PRO A 268 -7.61 11.78 7.32
CA PRO A 268 -8.64 10.92 7.90
C PRO A 268 -9.37 10.11 6.80
N ILE A 269 -8.68 9.10 6.26
CA ILE A 269 -9.17 8.20 5.19
C ILE A 269 -9.23 6.78 5.74
N PHE A 270 -10.37 6.10 5.55
CA PHE A 270 -10.67 4.79 6.17
C PHE A 270 -11.14 3.75 5.14
N PRO A 271 -10.25 3.22 4.28
CA PRO A 271 -10.64 2.27 3.23
C PRO A 271 -11.36 1.04 3.76
N THR A 272 -11.05 0.60 4.99
CA THR A 272 -11.67 -0.58 5.61
C THR A 272 -11.97 -0.30 7.07
N GLY A 273 -13.09 -0.81 7.56
CA GLY A 273 -13.43 -0.73 8.97
C GLY A 273 -14.79 -1.32 9.31
N THR A 274 -15.14 -1.22 10.59
CA THR A 274 -16.44 -1.63 11.14
C THR A 274 -16.85 -0.67 12.26
N THR A 275 -18.16 -0.46 12.42
CA THR A 275 -18.78 0.36 13.48
C THR A 275 -19.77 -0.44 14.34
N GLY A 276 -19.67 -1.77 14.34
CA GLY A 276 -20.62 -2.69 14.98
C GLY A 276 -21.95 -2.83 14.24
N SER A 277 -22.50 -1.75 13.69
CA SER A 277 -23.70 -1.75 12.84
C SER A 277 -23.44 -2.25 11.42
N ARG A 278 -22.23 -2.01 10.92
CA ARG A 278 -21.79 -2.35 9.57
C ARG A 278 -20.27 -2.47 9.48
N ALA A 279 -19.82 -3.27 8.52
CA ALA A 279 -18.45 -3.32 8.05
C ALA A 279 -18.36 -2.85 6.58
N TRP A 280 -17.20 -2.33 6.20
CA TRP A 280 -16.96 -1.91 4.82
C TRP A 280 -15.51 -2.16 4.40
N THR A 281 -15.35 -2.30 3.08
CA THR A 281 -14.07 -2.17 2.42
C THR A 281 -14.25 -1.49 1.07
N TYR A 282 -13.45 -0.48 0.78
CA TYR A 282 -13.39 0.20 -0.50
C TYR A 282 -12.05 -0.10 -1.16
N LEU A 283 -12.10 -0.62 -2.38
CA LEU A 283 -10.92 -0.73 -3.24
C LEU A 283 -10.58 0.68 -3.71
N LEU A 284 -9.47 1.22 -3.20
CA LEU A 284 -9.01 2.56 -3.55
C LEU A 284 -8.73 2.63 -5.06
N ASP A 285 -9.51 3.46 -5.75
CA ASP A 285 -9.49 3.62 -7.21
C ASP A 285 -9.91 5.06 -7.56
N SER A 286 -9.13 5.71 -8.42
CA SER A 286 -9.43 7.03 -8.98
C SER A 286 -9.34 6.98 -10.52
N ALA A 287 -10.22 7.74 -11.19
CA ALA A 287 -10.26 7.81 -12.64
C ALA A 287 -9.51 9.04 -13.17
N ALA A 288 -8.59 8.83 -14.09
CA ALA A 288 -8.03 9.89 -14.91
C ALA A 288 -8.23 9.56 -16.40
N GLN A 289 -8.49 10.58 -17.20
CA GLN A 289 -8.67 10.45 -18.64
C GLN A 289 -7.78 11.45 -19.37
N PHE A 290 -7.11 11.00 -20.43
CA PHE A 290 -6.43 11.88 -21.36
C PHE A 290 -7.30 12.04 -22.59
N ARG A 291 -7.52 13.27 -23.03
CA ARG A 291 -8.26 13.55 -24.26
C ARG A 291 -7.45 14.52 -25.10
N ARG A 292 -7.41 14.27 -26.41
CA ARG A 292 -6.92 15.25 -27.38
C ARG A 292 -8.04 16.23 -27.65
N VAL A 293 -7.77 17.52 -27.50
CA VAL A 293 -8.76 18.60 -27.61
C VAL A 293 -8.18 19.69 -28.50
N GLN A 294 -9.01 20.27 -29.37
CA GLN A 294 -8.64 21.49 -30.11
C GLN A 294 -8.58 22.66 -29.13
N VAL A 295 -7.45 23.35 -29.04
CA VAL A 295 -7.23 24.39 -28.02
C VAL A 295 -7.08 25.75 -28.67
N ASP A 296 -8.02 26.63 -28.32
CA ASP A 296 -7.83 28.06 -28.44
C ASP A 296 -6.86 28.52 -27.32
N THR A 297 -5.64 28.90 -27.73
CA THR A 297 -4.59 29.30 -26.80
C THR A 297 -4.95 30.53 -25.97
N THR A 298 -5.87 31.37 -26.45
CA THR A 298 -6.36 32.55 -25.71
C THR A 298 -7.20 32.18 -24.48
N GLN A 299 -7.80 30.99 -24.49
CA GLN A 299 -8.62 30.47 -23.38
C GLN A 299 -7.82 29.64 -22.36
N ALA A 300 -6.55 29.36 -22.65
CA ALA A 300 -5.69 28.62 -21.75
C ALA A 300 -5.28 29.48 -20.56
N ARG A 301 -5.58 29.01 -19.34
CA ARG A 301 -5.14 29.67 -18.11
C ARG A 301 -3.73 29.22 -17.78
N VAL A 302 -2.85 30.18 -17.53
CA VAL A 302 -1.46 29.91 -17.13
C VAL A 302 -1.27 30.28 -15.67
N ARG A 303 -0.70 29.36 -14.89
CA ARG A 303 -0.22 29.62 -13.54
C ARG A 303 1.27 29.31 -13.48
N HIS A 304 2.00 30.14 -12.74
CA HIS A 304 3.40 29.90 -12.44
C HIS A 304 3.57 29.52 -10.97
N GLU A 305 4.43 28.52 -10.73
CA GLU A 305 4.88 28.15 -9.39
C GLU A 305 6.41 28.09 -9.38
N ARG A 306 7.00 28.24 -8.19
CA ARG A 306 8.46 28.24 -7.99
C ARG A 306 8.88 27.02 -7.19
N ILE A 307 9.98 26.39 -7.58
CA ILE A 307 10.66 25.33 -6.84
C ILE A 307 12.06 25.84 -6.52
N ALA A 308 12.42 25.85 -5.24
CA ALA A 308 13.75 26.21 -4.77
C ALA A 308 14.40 24.97 -4.14
N PRO A 309 15.27 24.25 -4.88
CA PRO A 309 16.04 23.12 -4.35
C PRO A 309 17.05 23.58 -3.30
N VAL A 310 17.43 22.70 -2.38
CA VAL A 310 18.61 22.94 -1.55
C VAL A 310 19.86 22.89 -2.44
N ASN A 311 20.75 23.88 -2.28
CA ASN A 311 22.00 24.00 -3.04
C ASN A 311 21.82 23.99 -4.58
N GLY A 312 20.75 24.58 -5.09
CA GLY A 312 20.53 24.68 -6.53
C GLY A 312 19.65 25.85 -6.93
N ASP A 313 19.69 26.18 -8.22
CA ASP A 313 18.95 27.32 -8.75
C ASP A 313 17.45 27.11 -8.65
N GLU A 314 16.76 28.21 -8.39
CA GLU A 314 15.33 28.26 -8.46
C GLU A 314 14.81 27.90 -9.86
N ARG A 315 13.74 27.12 -9.90
CA ARG A 315 13.10 26.65 -11.12
C ARG A 315 11.66 27.14 -11.18
N LEU A 316 11.31 27.79 -12.28
CA LEU A 316 9.93 28.12 -12.62
C LEU A 316 9.20 26.88 -13.13
N VAL A 317 7.96 26.70 -12.68
CA VAL A 317 7.04 25.68 -13.17
C VAL A 317 5.84 26.39 -13.78
N THR A 318 5.75 26.32 -15.11
CA THR A 318 4.59 26.80 -15.86
C THR A 318 3.55 25.69 -15.94
N ILE A 319 2.33 26.01 -15.53
CA ILE A 319 1.18 25.10 -15.48
C ILE A 319 0.10 25.69 -16.37
N ARG A 320 -0.30 24.96 -17.41
CA ARG A 320 -1.34 25.38 -18.36
C ARG A 320 -2.60 24.56 -18.12
N GLN A 321 -3.74 25.23 -18.04
CA GLN A 321 -5.04 24.61 -17.83
C GLN A 321 -5.99 25.02 -18.96
N TYR A 322 -6.79 24.07 -19.43
CA TYR A 322 -7.84 24.31 -20.42
C TYR A 322 -9.16 23.79 -19.87
N GLY A 323 -10.11 24.70 -19.65
CA GLY A 323 -11.29 24.42 -18.82
C GLY A 323 -10.89 23.94 -17.42
N GLU A 324 -11.34 22.74 -17.04
CA GLU A 324 -10.96 22.09 -15.78
C GLU A 324 -9.82 21.06 -15.92
N GLY A 325 -9.24 20.93 -17.11
CA GLY A 325 -8.19 19.96 -17.39
C GLY A 325 -6.78 20.55 -17.36
N LEU A 326 -5.79 19.70 -17.08
CA LEU A 326 -4.37 20.04 -17.14
C LEU A 326 -3.84 19.76 -18.55
N VAL A 327 -3.19 20.74 -19.17
CA VAL A 327 -2.50 20.57 -20.44
C VAL A 327 -1.20 19.81 -20.21
N ILE A 328 -0.97 18.75 -20.99
CA ILE A 328 0.14 17.80 -20.79
C ILE A 328 1.27 17.99 -21.78
N ASP A 329 0.96 18.38 -23.02
CA ASP A 329 1.95 18.65 -24.07
C ASP A 329 2.17 20.16 -24.24
N SER A 330 3.37 20.53 -24.65
CA SER A 330 3.81 21.92 -24.89
C SER A 330 3.79 22.33 -26.36
N THR A 331 3.48 21.40 -27.28
CA THR A 331 3.51 21.68 -28.72
C THR A 331 2.40 22.65 -29.14
N ALA A 332 2.80 23.71 -29.84
CA ALA A 332 1.92 24.63 -30.54
C ALA A 332 1.35 23.91 -31.77
N SER A 333 0.31 23.12 -31.58
CA SER A 333 -0.56 22.67 -32.66
C SER A 333 -2.00 23.03 -32.29
N ASP A 334 -2.90 23.03 -33.26
CA ASP A 334 -4.33 23.33 -33.05
C ASP A 334 -4.97 22.40 -32.00
N SER A 335 -4.33 21.28 -31.67
CA SER A 335 -4.76 20.31 -30.66
C SER A 335 -3.72 20.04 -29.57
N THR A 336 -4.16 19.82 -28.33
CA THR A 336 -3.27 19.36 -27.24
C THR A 336 -3.89 18.22 -26.44
N TRP A 337 -3.06 17.51 -25.69
CA TRP A 337 -3.50 16.51 -24.72
C TRP A 337 -3.86 17.18 -23.40
N VAL A 338 -5.10 16.95 -22.96
CA VAL A 338 -5.63 17.43 -21.69
C VAL A 338 -5.92 16.25 -20.78
N LEU A 339 -5.33 16.28 -19.58
CA LEU A 339 -5.64 15.39 -18.47
C LEU A 339 -6.88 15.91 -17.74
N ARG A 340 -7.91 15.06 -17.65
CA ARG A 340 -9.06 15.25 -16.78
C ARG A 340 -8.94 14.26 -15.62
N TRP A 341 -8.90 14.79 -14.41
CA TRP A 341 -8.85 14.01 -13.19
C TRP A 341 -9.64 14.75 -12.10
N PRO A 342 -10.51 14.08 -11.32
CA PRO A 342 -11.29 14.76 -10.28
C PRO A 342 -10.45 15.54 -9.25
N GLY A 343 -9.21 15.12 -9.00
CA GLY A 343 -8.28 15.82 -8.11
C GLY A 343 -7.81 17.20 -8.58
N LEU A 344 -8.04 17.56 -9.85
CA LEU A 344 -7.84 18.90 -10.39
C LEU A 344 -8.97 19.88 -10.00
N ARG A 345 -9.97 19.41 -9.22
CA ARG A 345 -11.07 20.24 -8.71
C ARG A 345 -10.91 20.49 -7.21
N ALA A 346 -11.54 21.56 -6.73
CA ALA A 346 -11.56 21.93 -5.32
C ALA A 346 -12.68 21.17 -4.56
N ARG A 347 -12.55 19.84 -4.46
CA ARG A 347 -13.45 18.94 -3.71
C ARG A 347 -12.65 17.98 -2.81
N SER A 348 -13.28 17.27 -1.90
CA SER A 348 -12.61 16.32 -0.99
C SER A 348 -13.54 15.16 -0.63
N ASP A 349 -12.95 13.98 -0.37
CA ASP A 349 -13.65 12.80 0.14
C ASP A 349 -13.62 12.72 1.67
N VAL A 350 -12.82 13.55 2.35
CA VAL A 350 -12.72 13.56 3.82
C VAL A 350 -14.10 13.62 4.50
N PRO A 351 -15.05 14.52 4.13
CA PRO A 351 -16.36 14.53 4.77
C PRO A 351 -17.11 13.18 4.64
N ARG A 352 -16.91 12.48 3.52
CA ARG A 352 -17.46 11.14 3.30
C ARG A 352 -16.80 10.11 4.21
N TRP A 353 -15.47 10.11 4.28
CA TRP A 353 -14.72 9.18 5.14
C TRP A 353 -15.10 9.34 6.61
N LEU A 354 -15.24 10.58 7.08
CA LEU A 354 -15.69 10.88 8.44
C LEU A 354 -17.11 10.39 8.70
N ARG A 355 -18.01 10.47 7.72
CA ARG A 355 -19.35 9.89 7.83
C ARG A 355 -19.29 8.37 7.95
N VAL A 356 -18.55 7.72 7.05
CA VAL A 356 -18.43 6.25 7.00
C VAL A 356 -17.83 5.69 8.30
N ALA A 357 -16.90 6.41 8.94
CA ALA A 357 -16.29 6.00 10.21
C ALA A 357 -17.07 6.48 11.46
N ASN A 358 -18.26 7.08 11.29
CA ASN A 358 -19.06 7.71 12.35
C ASN A 358 -18.36 8.85 13.10
N LEU A 359 -17.28 9.42 12.56
CA LEU A 359 -16.49 10.53 13.14
C LEU A 359 -17.01 11.93 12.74
N SER A 360 -18.04 12.00 11.89
CA SER A 360 -18.65 13.27 11.52
C SER A 360 -19.56 13.86 12.62
N GLY A 361 -20.07 13.04 13.53
CA GLY A 361 -21.10 13.45 14.50
C GLY A 361 -22.53 13.50 13.92
N ALA A 362 -22.70 13.21 12.63
CA ALA A 362 -24.03 12.95 12.08
C ALA A 362 -24.54 11.56 12.52
N PRO A 363 -25.87 11.34 12.60
CA PRO A 363 -26.44 10.02 12.88
C PRO A 363 -25.96 8.96 11.88
N ASP A 364 -25.76 7.71 12.33
CA ASP A 364 -25.29 6.60 11.46
C ASP A 364 -26.29 6.27 10.34
N THR A 365 -27.57 6.65 10.51
CA THR A 365 -28.62 6.53 9.48
C THR A 365 -28.45 7.51 8.32
N SER A 366 -27.64 8.56 8.48
CA SER A 366 -27.48 9.59 7.45
C SER A 366 -26.58 9.13 6.31
N GLU A 367 -27.09 9.24 5.07
CA GLU A 367 -26.34 8.79 3.91
C GLU A 367 -25.05 9.63 3.71
N PRO A 368 -23.89 9.00 3.48
CA PRO A 368 -22.65 9.71 3.23
C PRO A 368 -22.65 10.41 1.87
N PRO A 369 -22.10 11.65 1.76
CA PRO A 369 -22.02 12.36 0.48
C PRO A 369 -21.22 11.54 -0.53
N PRO A 370 -21.46 11.66 -1.85
CA PRO A 370 -20.75 10.85 -2.86
C PRO A 370 -19.24 11.11 -2.83
N PHE A 371 -18.45 10.12 -3.25
CA PHE A 371 -17.02 10.34 -3.45
C PHE A 371 -16.79 11.35 -4.59
N ALA A 372 -15.88 12.28 -4.34
CA ALA A 372 -15.42 13.30 -5.27
C ALA A 372 -14.08 12.94 -5.95
N LEU A 373 -13.17 12.23 -5.28
CA LEU A 373 -11.84 11.86 -5.82
C LEU A 373 -11.75 10.38 -6.19
N HIS A 374 -12.29 9.50 -5.34
CA HIS A 374 -12.32 8.06 -5.58
C HIS A 374 -13.64 7.64 -6.25
N LYS A 375 -13.67 6.45 -6.86
CA LYS A 375 -14.91 5.88 -7.41
C LYS A 375 -15.85 5.31 -6.36
N GLY A 376 -15.35 5.03 -5.15
CA GLY A 376 -16.13 4.41 -4.09
C GLY A 376 -16.50 2.96 -4.32
N SER A 377 -15.72 2.27 -5.13
CA SER A 377 -15.92 0.87 -5.49
C SER A 377 -15.55 -0.05 -4.33
N GLY A 378 -16.46 -0.92 -3.88
CA GLY A 378 -16.21 -1.76 -2.71
C GLY A 378 -17.39 -2.64 -2.28
N LEU A 379 -17.32 -3.13 -1.04
CA LEU A 379 -18.33 -3.96 -0.40
C LEU A 379 -18.67 -3.40 0.99
N THR A 380 -19.94 -3.48 1.36
CA THR A 380 -20.40 -3.28 2.75
C THR A 380 -21.16 -4.48 3.22
N VAL A 381 -21.06 -4.83 4.50
CA VAL A 381 -21.85 -5.88 5.15
C VAL A 381 -22.53 -5.27 6.37
N ASN A 382 -23.84 -5.45 6.53
CA ASN A 382 -24.56 -5.00 7.72
C ASN A 382 -24.55 -6.08 8.82
N HIS A 383 -25.06 -5.75 10.01
CA HIS A 383 -25.13 -6.70 11.13
C HIS A 383 -26.00 -7.94 10.85
N SER A 384 -26.90 -7.91 9.85
CA SER A 384 -27.72 -9.06 9.47
C SER A 384 -26.99 -10.01 8.49
N GLY A 385 -25.74 -9.72 8.14
CA GLY A 385 -24.96 -10.48 7.17
C GLY A 385 -25.29 -10.15 5.71
N ALA A 386 -26.16 -9.18 5.43
CA ALA A 386 -26.43 -8.76 4.06
C ALA A 386 -25.28 -7.91 3.51
N TRP A 387 -24.73 -8.31 2.36
CA TRP A 387 -23.73 -7.51 1.66
C TRP A 387 -24.35 -6.59 0.61
N THR A 388 -23.66 -5.51 0.30
CA THR A 388 -23.99 -4.61 -0.81
C THR A 388 -22.73 -4.24 -1.56
N VAL A 389 -22.78 -4.33 -2.89
CA VAL A 389 -21.74 -3.80 -3.77
C VAL A 389 -21.91 -2.28 -3.86
N ARG A 390 -20.86 -1.53 -3.52
CA ARG A 390 -20.86 -0.06 -3.55
C ARG A 390 -20.08 0.45 -4.75
N GLY A 391 -20.55 1.54 -5.37
CA GLY A 391 -19.93 2.11 -6.57
C GLY A 391 -20.11 1.20 -7.79
N GLN A 392 -19.10 1.13 -8.65
CA GLN A 392 -19.05 0.23 -9.80
C GLN A 392 -17.71 -0.54 -9.82
N PRO A 393 -17.42 -1.38 -8.80
CA PRO A 393 -16.27 -2.26 -8.85
C PRO A 393 -16.45 -3.26 -9.98
N ALA A 394 -15.34 -3.77 -10.50
CA ALA A 394 -15.38 -4.97 -11.32
C ALA A 394 -15.82 -6.14 -10.41
N VAL A 395 -17.10 -6.51 -10.50
CA VAL A 395 -17.63 -7.74 -9.90
C VAL A 395 -17.13 -8.89 -10.77
N VAL A 396 -16.21 -9.67 -10.22
CA VAL A 396 -15.50 -10.72 -10.93
C VAL A 396 -16.32 -11.99 -10.98
N ASP A 397 -16.95 -12.31 -9.85
CA ASP A 397 -17.88 -13.42 -9.73
C ASP A 397 -18.87 -13.18 -8.59
N ARG A 398 -20.03 -13.83 -8.69
CA ARG A 398 -21.06 -13.82 -7.65
C ARG A 398 -21.78 -15.16 -7.61
N GLY A 399 -21.96 -15.68 -6.39
CA GLY A 399 -22.77 -16.85 -6.12
C GLY A 399 -23.83 -16.55 -5.05
N PRO A 400 -24.64 -17.55 -4.66
CA PRO A 400 -25.66 -17.39 -3.62
C PRO A 400 -25.06 -17.03 -2.24
N ASN A 401 -23.82 -17.46 -2.01
CA ASN A 401 -23.14 -17.38 -0.70
C ASN A 401 -21.84 -16.59 -0.72
N PHE A 402 -21.46 -15.99 -1.87
CA PHE A 402 -20.28 -15.15 -1.94
C PHE A 402 -20.38 -14.09 -3.04
N VAL A 403 -19.61 -13.02 -2.89
CA VAL A 403 -19.35 -12.04 -3.95
C VAL A 403 -17.87 -11.69 -3.94
N PHE A 404 -17.25 -11.65 -5.13
CA PHE A 404 -15.84 -11.30 -5.30
C PHE A 404 -15.71 -10.06 -6.19
N VAL A 405 -14.98 -9.05 -5.71
CA VAL A 405 -14.66 -7.83 -6.45
C VAL A 405 -13.15 -7.64 -6.58
N GLY A 406 -12.70 -7.22 -7.76
CA GLY A 406 -11.29 -7.04 -8.06
C GLY A 406 -11.07 -6.66 -9.52
N ARG A 407 -10.01 -5.88 -9.79
CA ARG A 407 -9.72 -5.39 -11.15
C ARG A 407 -8.58 -6.14 -11.85
N SER A 408 -7.84 -6.94 -11.09
CA SER A 408 -6.73 -7.73 -11.61
C SER A 408 -7.23 -8.75 -12.64
N PRO A 409 -6.49 -8.99 -13.73
CA PRO A 409 -6.75 -10.13 -14.63
C PRO A 409 -6.76 -11.48 -13.89
N TRP A 410 -6.03 -11.56 -12.77
CA TRP A 410 -5.95 -12.76 -11.94
C TRP A 410 -7.13 -12.94 -10.99
N ALA A 411 -7.96 -11.91 -10.81
CA ALA A 411 -9.04 -11.94 -9.83
C ALA A 411 -10.06 -13.06 -10.12
N ARG A 412 -10.28 -13.41 -11.40
CA ARG A 412 -11.16 -14.51 -11.77
C ARG A 412 -10.71 -15.84 -11.15
N HIS A 413 -9.42 -16.13 -11.23
CA HIS A 413 -8.84 -17.33 -10.64
C HIS A 413 -8.93 -17.34 -9.11
N GLN A 414 -8.79 -16.18 -8.47
CA GLN A 414 -9.00 -16.04 -7.03
C GLN A 414 -10.46 -16.27 -6.64
N ALA A 415 -11.42 -15.75 -7.42
CA ALA A 415 -12.84 -15.99 -7.21
C ALA A 415 -13.19 -17.48 -7.34
N ASP A 416 -12.63 -18.17 -8.34
CA ASP A 416 -12.82 -19.61 -8.51
C ASP A 416 -12.25 -20.42 -7.32
N ALA A 417 -11.10 -19.99 -6.79
CA ALA A 417 -10.50 -20.59 -5.60
C ALA A 417 -11.38 -20.34 -4.35
N LEU A 418 -11.91 -19.13 -4.19
CA LEU A 418 -12.84 -18.81 -3.10
C LEU A 418 -14.10 -19.67 -3.19
N GLN A 419 -14.69 -19.80 -4.37
CA GLN A 419 -15.89 -20.61 -4.59
C GLN A 419 -15.67 -22.05 -4.13
N ALA A 420 -14.52 -22.66 -4.50
CA ALA A 420 -14.16 -24.00 -4.08
C ALA A 420 -14.05 -24.14 -2.55
N GLN A 421 -13.57 -23.11 -1.85
CA GLN A 421 -13.47 -23.10 -0.39
C GLN A 421 -14.82 -22.90 0.31
N THR A 422 -15.70 -22.05 -0.24
CA THR A 422 -17.02 -21.76 0.35
C THR A 422 -17.98 -22.94 0.36
N GLY A 423 -17.68 -24.01 -0.37
CA GLY A 423 -18.42 -25.27 -0.32
C GLY A 423 -18.12 -26.13 0.90
N GLY A 424 -17.02 -25.87 1.63
CA GLY A 424 -16.65 -26.58 2.86
C GLY A 424 -16.94 -25.75 4.11
N VAL A 425 -17.62 -26.32 5.10
CA VAL A 425 -17.92 -25.67 6.39
C VAL A 425 -16.81 -26.05 7.39
N PRO A 426 -16.28 -25.12 8.23
CA PRO A 426 -16.66 -23.72 8.45
C PRO A 426 -15.83 -22.67 7.68
N LEU A 427 -16.38 -21.45 7.54
CA LEU A 427 -15.67 -20.30 6.95
C LEU A 427 -14.37 -20.00 7.69
N ALA A 428 -13.25 -19.95 6.96
CA ALA A 428 -11.93 -19.72 7.55
C ALA A 428 -11.08 -18.70 6.76
N PRO A 429 -11.44 -17.39 6.77
CA PRO A 429 -10.68 -16.35 6.06
C PRO A 429 -9.18 -16.37 6.35
N ALA A 430 -8.79 -16.66 7.59
CA ALA A 430 -7.39 -16.74 8.01
C ALA A 430 -6.60 -17.86 7.31
N GLN A 431 -7.23 -19.00 7.04
CA GLN A 431 -6.66 -20.16 6.35
C GLN A 431 -6.72 -19.97 4.82
N TRP A 432 -7.85 -19.50 4.31
CA TRP A 432 -8.04 -19.33 2.86
C TRP A 432 -7.11 -18.26 2.28
N SER A 433 -6.92 -17.15 3.01
CA SER A 433 -6.01 -16.06 2.61
C SER A 433 -4.53 -16.44 2.60
N VAL A 434 -4.15 -17.65 3.04
CA VAL A 434 -2.77 -18.16 2.90
C VAL A 434 -2.65 -19.29 1.89
N SER A 435 -3.70 -19.64 1.17
CA SER A 435 -3.62 -20.69 0.14
C SER A 435 -2.78 -20.21 -1.05
N ASP A 436 -1.65 -20.88 -1.28
CA ASP A 436 -0.71 -20.63 -2.39
C ASP A 436 -1.05 -21.45 -3.65
N SER A 437 -2.19 -22.15 -3.64
CA SER A 437 -2.65 -22.94 -4.78
C SER A 437 -3.19 -22.06 -5.91
N SER A 438 -2.76 -22.34 -7.14
CA SER A 438 -3.16 -21.59 -8.34
C SER A 438 -4.21 -22.35 -9.15
N THR A 439 -5.45 -21.87 -9.12
CA THR A 439 -6.53 -22.40 -9.98
C THR A 439 -6.27 -22.13 -11.47
N TRP A 440 -5.47 -21.11 -11.80
CA TRP A 440 -5.01 -20.87 -13.17
C TRP A 440 -4.12 -22.01 -13.66
N ALA A 441 -3.09 -22.36 -12.89
CA ALA A 441 -2.17 -23.44 -13.23
C ALA A 441 -2.89 -24.79 -13.25
N ALA A 442 -3.73 -25.06 -12.24
CA ALA A 442 -4.50 -26.30 -12.13
C ALA A 442 -5.44 -26.55 -13.32
N ARG A 443 -5.95 -25.49 -13.97
CA ARG A 443 -6.78 -25.61 -15.18
C ARG A 443 -5.96 -25.73 -16.46
N LEU A 444 -4.82 -25.07 -16.52
CA LEU A 444 -4.04 -24.95 -17.74
C LEU A 444 -3.08 -26.13 -17.93
N LEU A 445 -2.27 -26.47 -16.92
CA LEU A 445 -1.20 -27.45 -17.05
C LEU A 445 -1.68 -28.85 -17.49
N PRO A 446 -2.80 -29.41 -16.96
CA PRO A 446 -3.29 -30.71 -17.43
C PRO A 446 -3.60 -30.74 -18.93
N ARG A 447 -4.07 -29.63 -19.50
CA ARG A 447 -4.38 -29.52 -20.94
C ARG A 447 -3.12 -29.38 -21.79
N LEU A 448 -2.07 -28.77 -21.24
CA LEU A 448 -0.79 -28.58 -21.95
C LEU A 448 0.16 -29.76 -21.85
N ARG A 449 -0.06 -30.67 -20.88
CA ARG A 449 0.80 -31.84 -20.63
C ARG A 449 1.06 -32.70 -21.89
N PRO A 450 0.08 -32.98 -22.77
CA PRO A 450 0.32 -33.75 -24.00
C PRO A 450 1.32 -33.09 -24.96
N ALA A 451 1.50 -31.77 -24.92
CA ALA A 451 2.50 -31.09 -25.75
C ALA A 451 3.95 -31.53 -25.42
N LEU A 452 4.15 -32.07 -24.21
CA LEU A 452 5.44 -32.42 -23.62
C LEU A 452 5.77 -33.93 -23.71
N GLU A 453 4.95 -34.76 -24.36
CA GLU A 453 5.12 -36.23 -24.40
C GLU A 453 5.21 -36.80 -25.84
N PRO A 454 6.06 -37.81 -26.10
CA PRO A 454 7.51 -37.78 -25.86
C PRO A 454 8.22 -36.92 -26.91
N ILE A 455 9.26 -36.22 -26.46
CA ILE A 455 10.23 -35.59 -27.34
C ILE A 455 11.40 -36.58 -27.43
N ALA A 456 11.60 -37.22 -28.57
CA ALA A 456 12.84 -37.95 -28.79
C ALA A 456 14.00 -36.93 -28.81
N ASP A 457 15.08 -37.24 -28.10
CA ASP A 457 16.33 -36.46 -28.04
C ASP A 457 16.25 -35.15 -27.21
N THR A 458 16.12 -35.28 -25.88
CA THR A 458 16.16 -34.15 -24.94
C THR A 458 17.33 -34.22 -23.98
N ASP A 459 17.96 -33.05 -23.77
CA ASP A 459 18.90 -32.76 -22.68
C ASP A 459 18.33 -33.25 -21.32
N SER A 460 19.17 -33.86 -20.49
CA SER A 460 18.80 -34.37 -19.17
C SER A 460 18.13 -33.30 -18.29
N THR A 461 18.53 -32.04 -18.45
CA THR A 461 17.95 -30.90 -17.74
C THR A 461 16.47 -30.68 -18.10
N VAL A 462 16.12 -30.84 -19.37
CA VAL A 462 14.74 -30.68 -19.88
C VAL A 462 13.85 -31.79 -19.33
N ASP A 463 14.37 -33.02 -19.28
CA ASP A 463 13.65 -34.17 -18.74
C ASP A 463 13.43 -34.08 -17.23
N GLU A 464 14.43 -33.61 -16.49
CA GLU A 464 14.29 -33.35 -15.05
C GLU A 464 13.24 -32.25 -14.78
N ALA A 465 13.31 -31.13 -15.49
CA ALA A 465 12.34 -30.05 -15.36
C ALA A 465 10.91 -30.50 -15.71
N ARG A 466 10.75 -31.31 -16.75
CA ARG A 466 9.47 -31.94 -17.13
C ARG A 466 8.94 -32.86 -16.02
N SER A 467 9.81 -33.64 -15.38
CA SER A 467 9.46 -34.50 -14.25
C SER A 467 8.92 -33.70 -13.06
N TYR A 468 9.61 -32.61 -12.68
CA TYR A 468 9.14 -31.70 -11.62
C TYR A 468 7.79 -31.07 -11.97
N LEU A 469 7.60 -30.64 -13.21
CA LEU A 469 6.33 -30.05 -13.66
C LEU A 469 5.18 -31.07 -13.66
N ARG A 470 5.45 -32.32 -14.05
CA ARG A 470 4.44 -33.41 -14.07
C ARG A 470 3.93 -33.74 -12.66
N ASN A 471 4.82 -33.71 -11.67
CA ASN A 471 4.54 -34.07 -10.28
C ASN A 471 4.10 -32.86 -9.41
N TRP A 472 4.05 -31.66 -9.99
CA TRP A 472 3.68 -30.45 -9.27
C TRP A 472 2.17 -30.39 -8.98
N ASP A 473 1.82 -30.00 -7.76
CA ASP A 473 0.47 -29.89 -7.20
C ASP A 473 -0.17 -28.51 -7.39
N PHE A 474 0.42 -27.67 -8.25
CA PHE A 474 -0.02 -26.30 -8.55
C PHE A 474 0.13 -25.31 -7.38
N VAL A 475 0.89 -25.65 -6.33
CA VAL A 475 1.16 -24.79 -5.18
C VAL A 475 2.46 -24.01 -5.36
N TYR A 476 2.39 -22.68 -5.17
CA TYR A 476 3.53 -21.76 -5.28
C TYR A 476 4.23 -21.56 -3.93
N GLU A 477 4.60 -22.67 -3.31
CA GLU A 477 5.38 -22.65 -2.07
C GLU A 477 6.86 -22.27 -2.34
N PRO A 478 7.61 -21.81 -1.34
CA PRO A 478 8.99 -21.33 -1.51
C PRO A 478 9.92 -22.29 -2.26
N ALA A 479 9.80 -23.59 -2.01
CA ALA A 479 10.66 -24.62 -2.59
C ALA A 479 10.20 -25.09 -3.98
N SER A 480 9.05 -24.63 -4.48
CA SER A 480 8.41 -25.21 -5.66
C SER A 480 9.21 -24.94 -6.93
N ILE A 481 9.77 -26.01 -7.50
CA ILE A 481 10.46 -26.01 -8.81
C ILE A 481 9.44 -26.04 -9.94
N GLY A 482 8.38 -26.85 -9.80
CA GLY A 482 7.29 -26.94 -10.78
C GLY A 482 6.63 -25.59 -11.05
N ALA A 483 6.44 -24.76 -10.01
CA ALA A 483 5.95 -23.39 -10.16
C ALA A 483 6.87 -22.52 -11.02
N VAL A 484 8.19 -22.60 -10.81
CA VAL A 484 9.18 -21.84 -11.59
C VAL A 484 9.16 -22.27 -13.05
N VAL A 485 9.25 -23.58 -13.30
CA VAL A 485 9.24 -24.16 -14.65
C VAL A 485 7.96 -23.76 -15.38
N PHE A 486 6.81 -23.89 -14.74
CA PHE A 486 5.53 -23.49 -15.31
C PHE A 486 5.45 -22.00 -15.65
N GLU A 487 5.77 -21.12 -14.69
CA GLU A 487 5.71 -19.67 -14.92
C GLU A 487 6.64 -19.22 -16.05
N ARG A 488 7.86 -19.73 -16.07
CA ARG A 488 8.84 -19.40 -17.11
C ARG A 488 8.39 -19.89 -18.47
N TRP A 489 7.80 -21.09 -18.53
CA TRP A 489 7.21 -21.60 -19.75
C TRP A 489 6.06 -20.72 -20.26
N MET A 490 5.13 -20.34 -19.39
CA MET A 490 4.01 -19.46 -19.78
C MET A 490 4.48 -18.06 -20.18
N LEU A 491 5.53 -17.53 -19.53
CA LEU A 491 6.16 -16.27 -19.87
C LEU A 491 6.86 -16.34 -21.24
N ALA A 492 7.64 -17.38 -21.49
CA ALA A 492 8.33 -17.60 -22.78
C ALA A 492 7.31 -17.68 -23.92
N TYR A 493 6.22 -18.43 -23.73
CA TYR A 493 5.12 -18.50 -24.70
C TYR A 493 4.52 -17.11 -24.97
N THR A 494 4.21 -16.35 -23.92
CA THR A 494 3.62 -15.02 -24.06
C THR A 494 4.57 -14.06 -24.78
N LYS A 495 5.87 -14.12 -24.49
CA LYS A 495 6.90 -13.31 -25.13
C LYS A 495 7.05 -13.63 -26.62
N GLN A 496 7.02 -14.92 -26.97
CA GLN A 496 7.22 -15.37 -28.35
C GLN A 496 5.97 -15.14 -29.23
N TYR A 497 4.76 -15.34 -28.68
CA TYR A 497 3.52 -15.33 -29.47
C TYR A 497 2.59 -14.14 -29.19
N GLY A 498 3.01 -13.20 -28.34
CA GLY A 498 2.28 -11.95 -28.08
C GLY A 498 0.94 -12.10 -27.36
N ARG A 499 0.59 -13.31 -26.91
CA ARG A 499 -0.70 -13.61 -26.24
C ARG A 499 -0.50 -14.59 -25.09
N ARG A 500 -1.34 -14.48 -24.07
CA ARG A 500 -1.30 -15.41 -22.94
C ARG A 500 -1.78 -16.81 -23.36
N PRO A 501 -1.21 -17.86 -22.76
CA PRO A 501 -1.71 -19.23 -22.87
C PRO A 501 -3.19 -19.32 -22.51
N SER A 502 -3.96 -20.03 -23.33
CA SER A 502 -5.36 -20.35 -23.09
C SER A 502 -5.55 -21.84 -22.94
N ALA A 503 -6.54 -22.23 -22.14
CA ALA A 503 -6.93 -23.62 -21.90
C ALA A 503 -7.73 -24.21 -23.08
N THR A 504 -7.40 -23.87 -24.33
CA THR A 504 -8.08 -24.33 -25.55
C THR A 504 -7.59 -25.71 -25.98
N THR A 505 -8.35 -26.40 -26.85
CA THR A 505 -7.96 -27.69 -27.43
C THR A 505 -6.59 -27.58 -28.08
N LEU A 506 -5.74 -28.59 -27.87
CA LEU A 506 -4.35 -28.59 -28.28
C LEU A 506 -4.21 -29.23 -29.66
N ASP A 507 -4.17 -28.41 -30.71
CA ASP A 507 -3.83 -28.86 -32.07
C ASP A 507 -2.32 -29.06 -32.24
N SER A 508 -1.90 -29.73 -33.33
CA SER A 508 -0.50 -30.04 -33.59
C SER A 508 0.39 -28.80 -33.68
N VAL A 509 -0.09 -27.71 -34.27
CA VAL A 509 0.67 -26.46 -34.42
C VAL A 509 0.89 -25.79 -33.06
N THR A 510 -0.15 -25.73 -32.25
CA THR A 510 -0.15 -25.17 -30.91
C THR A 510 0.73 -26.00 -29.98
N ALA A 511 0.73 -27.33 -30.12
CA ALA A 511 1.63 -28.22 -29.39
C ALA A 511 3.10 -27.91 -29.66
N VAL A 512 3.49 -27.70 -30.93
CA VAL A 512 4.86 -27.29 -31.30
C VAL A 512 5.23 -25.96 -30.65
N ARG A 513 4.33 -24.96 -30.72
CA ARG A 513 4.57 -23.65 -30.11
C ARG A 513 4.82 -23.73 -28.60
N TYR A 514 4.02 -24.55 -27.92
CA TYR A 514 4.20 -24.79 -26.48
C TYR A 514 5.51 -25.52 -26.19
N ARG A 515 5.91 -26.49 -27.02
CA ARG A 515 7.18 -27.21 -26.87
C ARG A 515 8.40 -26.31 -27.07
N GLU A 516 8.38 -25.45 -28.09
CA GLU A 516 9.44 -24.46 -28.32
C GLU A 516 9.57 -23.49 -27.15
N ALA A 517 8.45 -22.93 -26.69
CA ALA A 517 8.43 -22.05 -25.53
C ALA A 517 8.92 -22.75 -24.25
N PHE A 518 8.64 -24.05 -24.09
CA PHE A 518 9.13 -24.83 -22.97
C PHE A 518 10.66 -24.95 -23.03
N ARG A 519 11.22 -25.36 -24.17
CA ARG A 519 12.67 -25.45 -24.36
C ARG A 519 13.37 -24.11 -24.13
N GLN A 520 12.81 -23.02 -24.65
CA GLN A 520 13.35 -21.67 -24.41
C GLN A 520 13.32 -21.31 -22.93
N ALA A 521 12.24 -21.63 -22.21
CA ALA A 521 12.14 -21.35 -20.78
C ALA A 521 13.17 -22.14 -19.96
N ILE A 522 13.43 -23.40 -20.33
CA ILE A 522 14.48 -24.21 -19.69
C ILE A 522 15.86 -23.64 -20.01
N ALA A 523 16.15 -23.27 -21.26
CA ALA A 523 17.40 -22.63 -21.64
C ALA A 523 17.65 -21.33 -20.85
N ASP A 524 16.63 -20.46 -20.75
CA ASP A 524 16.71 -19.22 -19.96
C ASP A 524 16.95 -19.48 -18.46
N LEU A 525 16.36 -20.56 -17.93
CA LEU A 525 16.56 -20.95 -16.53
C LEU A 525 17.97 -21.51 -16.31
N THR A 526 18.46 -22.34 -17.21
CA THR A 526 19.81 -22.90 -17.17
C THR A 526 20.87 -21.81 -17.26
N ASP A 527 20.70 -20.84 -18.18
CA ASP A 527 21.61 -19.69 -18.32
C ASP A 527 21.64 -18.85 -17.04
N GLN A 528 20.48 -18.57 -16.46
CA GLN A 528 20.40 -17.69 -15.29
C GLN A 528 20.77 -18.37 -13.96
N TYR A 529 20.53 -19.68 -13.82
CA TYR A 529 20.56 -20.35 -12.52
C TYR A 529 21.38 -21.64 -12.48
N GLY A 530 21.97 -22.05 -13.61
CA GLY A 530 22.71 -23.29 -13.77
C GLY A 530 21.81 -24.48 -14.15
N THR A 531 22.46 -25.58 -14.52
CA THR A 531 21.82 -26.85 -14.95
C THR A 531 21.20 -27.64 -13.80
N ASP A 532 21.60 -27.39 -12.54
CA ASP A 532 20.98 -28.04 -11.37
C ASP A 532 19.56 -27.50 -11.13
N VAL A 533 18.55 -28.23 -11.63
CA VAL A 533 17.14 -27.86 -11.56
C VAL A 533 16.67 -27.61 -10.12
N ARG A 534 17.32 -28.23 -9.12
CA ARG A 534 17.04 -28.03 -7.69
C ARG A 534 17.30 -26.59 -7.22
N GLN A 535 18.08 -25.81 -7.97
CA GLN A 535 18.33 -24.39 -7.71
C GLN A 535 17.19 -23.48 -8.15
N TRP A 536 16.26 -23.97 -8.98
CA TRP A 536 15.17 -23.18 -9.56
C TRP A 536 13.98 -23.10 -8.60
N ARG A 537 14.24 -22.63 -7.38
CA ARG A 537 13.24 -22.54 -6.31
C ARG A 537 12.45 -21.25 -6.42
N TRP A 538 11.12 -21.32 -6.27
CA TRP A 538 10.23 -20.16 -6.36
C TRP A 538 10.68 -18.98 -5.50
N GLU A 539 11.17 -19.26 -4.30
CA GLU A 539 11.64 -18.23 -3.37
C GLU A 539 12.78 -17.37 -3.91
N ARG A 540 13.62 -17.95 -4.77
CA ARG A 540 14.77 -17.30 -5.40
C ARG A 540 14.36 -16.57 -6.67
N VAL A 541 13.57 -17.23 -7.52
CA VAL A 541 13.19 -16.69 -8.85
C VAL A 541 12.16 -15.58 -8.77
N ALA A 542 11.26 -15.64 -7.79
CA ALA A 542 10.17 -14.69 -7.59
C ALA A 542 10.28 -13.93 -6.26
N ALA A 543 11.49 -13.65 -5.81
CA ALA A 543 11.75 -12.92 -4.58
C ALA A 543 10.99 -11.58 -4.51
N GLN A 544 10.51 -11.24 -3.31
CA GLN A 544 9.72 -10.06 -3.03
C GLN A 544 10.58 -9.01 -2.35
N ARG A 545 10.91 -7.95 -3.08
CA ARG A 545 11.72 -6.83 -2.57
C ARG A 545 10.82 -5.66 -2.13
N ARG A 546 11.02 -5.20 -0.89
CA ARG A 546 10.39 -3.98 -0.34
C ARG A 546 11.42 -2.90 -0.06
N GLN A 547 11.06 -1.63 -0.20
CA GLN A 547 11.99 -0.50 -0.20
C GLN A 547 11.47 0.65 0.67
N PHE A 548 12.39 1.32 1.37
CA PHE A 548 12.09 2.51 2.16
C PHE A 548 12.20 3.76 1.28
N PRO A 549 11.14 4.59 1.17
CA PRO A 549 11.23 5.89 0.53
C PRO A 549 12.39 6.71 1.10
N VAL A 550 13.14 7.41 0.23
CA VAL A 550 14.37 8.16 0.53
C VAL A 550 15.62 7.28 0.67
N TRP A 551 15.54 6.16 1.39
CA TRP A 551 16.71 5.40 1.88
C TRP A 551 17.17 4.24 0.99
N SER A 552 16.34 3.73 0.10
CA SER A 552 16.72 2.62 -0.79
C SER A 552 17.63 3.09 -1.93
N ALA A 553 18.56 2.27 -2.41
CA ALA A 553 19.42 2.61 -3.55
C ALA A 553 18.66 2.96 -4.86
N ASP A 554 17.42 2.48 -5.01
CA ASP A 554 16.53 2.85 -6.12
C ASP A 554 15.83 4.22 -5.92
N SER A 555 16.08 4.89 -4.79
CA SER A 555 15.60 6.23 -4.47
C SER A 555 16.45 7.27 -5.21
N LEU A 556 15.80 8.18 -5.92
CA LEU A 556 16.40 9.17 -6.84
C LEU A 556 17.25 10.26 -6.14
N VAL A 557 17.73 10.05 -4.92
CA VAL A 557 18.35 11.08 -4.06
C VAL A 557 19.88 11.14 -4.17
N ALA A 558 20.57 10.06 -4.54
CA ALA A 558 22.00 10.10 -4.85
C ALA A 558 22.44 8.98 -5.79
N THR A 559 23.50 9.23 -6.55
CA THR A 559 24.11 8.29 -7.51
C THR A 559 24.88 7.15 -6.83
N ASP A 560 25.33 7.35 -5.59
CA ASP A 560 25.97 6.32 -4.77
C ASP A 560 25.29 6.21 -3.40
N LEU A 561 24.33 5.29 -3.33
CA LEU A 561 23.70 4.81 -2.09
C LEU A 561 24.16 3.38 -1.77
N SER A 562 25.25 2.90 -2.40
CA SER A 562 25.78 1.55 -2.16
C SER A 562 26.17 1.36 -0.69
N SER A 563 26.65 2.43 -0.05
CA SER A 563 26.93 2.49 1.39
C SER A 563 25.68 2.33 2.27
N LEU A 564 24.48 2.60 1.76
CA LEU A 564 23.22 2.38 2.49
C LEU A 564 22.67 0.95 2.34
N SER A 565 23.18 0.15 1.38
CA SER A 565 22.73 -1.23 1.16
C SER A 565 23.01 -2.17 2.34
N THR A 566 23.97 -1.80 3.18
CA THR A 566 24.34 -2.49 4.42
C THR A 566 23.66 -1.90 5.65
N THR A 567 22.93 -0.78 5.52
CA THR A 567 22.22 -0.15 6.65
C THR A 567 20.91 -0.85 6.97
N ARG A 568 20.35 -0.51 8.14
CA ARG A 568 19.01 -0.97 8.56
C ARG A 568 17.85 -0.51 7.67
N PHE A 569 18.10 0.44 6.74
CA PHE A 569 17.12 0.93 5.76
C PHE A 569 17.34 0.38 4.35
N ALA A 570 18.24 -0.60 4.20
CA ALA A 570 18.37 -1.33 2.95
C ALA A 570 17.07 -2.04 2.56
N ALA A 571 16.96 -2.41 1.27
CA ALA A 571 15.80 -3.14 0.78
C ALA A 571 15.61 -4.45 1.57
N LEU A 572 14.34 -4.76 1.86
CA LEU A 572 13.92 -5.98 2.54
C LEU A 572 13.56 -7.01 1.48
N ASP A 573 14.36 -8.06 1.39
CA ASP A 573 14.11 -9.19 0.50
C ASP A 573 13.39 -10.28 1.29
N GLN A 574 12.22 -10.69 0.77
CA GLN A 574 11.47 -11.83 1.27
C GLN A 574 11.44 -12.94 0.21
N PRO A 575 11.48 -14.22 0.64
CA PRO A 575 11.31 -15.33 -0.28
C PRO A 575 9.97 -15.20 -1.01
N GLY A 576 10.00 -15.41 -2.34
CA GLY A 576 8.78 -15.51 -3.14
C GLY A 576 7.86 -16.61 -2.61
N ARG A 577 6.58 -16.28 -2.40
CA ARG A 577 5.54 -17.23 -1.99
C ARG A 577 4.18 -16.83 -2.59
N GLY A 578 3.38 -17.82 -2.97
CA GLY A 578 2.08 -17.62 -3.61
C GLY A 578 2.21 -17.13 -5.06
N HIS A 579 1.07 -16.90 -5.70
CA HIS A 579 0.98 -16.34 -7.04
C HIS A 579 -0.19 -15.37 -7.13
N ALA A 580 -0.14 -14.44 -8.09
CA ALA A 580 -1.21 -13.46 -8.30
C ALA A 580 -2.60 -14.10 -8.55
N SER A 581 -2.69 -15.36 -8.99
CA SER A 581 -3.95 -16.12 -9.14
C SER A 581 -4.43 -16.82 -7.88
N ALA A 582 -3.58 -17.01 -6.87
CA ALA A 582 -3.90 -17.71 -5.63
C ALA A 582 -4.66 -16.79 -4.67
N LEU A 583 -5.42 -17.36 -3.72
CA LEU A 583 -6.11 -16.56 -2.69
C LEU A 583 -5.13 -15.80 -1.81
N SER A 584 -3.94 -16.35 -1.58
CA SER A 584 -2.85 -15.65 -0.90
C SER A 584 -2.24 -14.50 -1.69
N GLY A 585 -2.55 -14.40 -2.98
CA GLY A 585 -1.86 -13.49 -3.88
C GLY A 585 -0.39 -13.84 -3.97
N GLY A 586 0.43 -12.90 -4.44
CA GLY A 586 1.86 -13.10 -4.56
C GLY A 586 2.42 -12.48 -5.82
N PRO A 587 3.71 -12.76 -6.10
CA PRO A 587 4.35 -12.29 -7.32
C PRO A 587 3.80 -13.04 -8.55
N THR A 588 4.12 -12.52 -9.72
CA THR A 588 3.92 -13.18 -11.00
C THR A 588 5.11 -12.80 -11.90
N LEU A 589 5.51 -13.69 -12.79
CA LEU A 589 6.59 -13.40 -13.75
C LEU A 589 6.05 -12.82 -15.07
N GLY A 590 4.87 -13.26 -15.50
CA GLY A 590 4.26 -12.92 -16.81
C GLY A 590 3.44 -11.63 -16.88
N ASP A 591 2.96 -11.11 -15.75
CA ASP A 591 2.05 -9.96 -15.70
C ASP A 591 2.38 -9.05 -14.53
N ARG A 592 3.59 -8.49 -14.50
CA ARG A 592 3.97 -7.58 -13.41
C ARG A 592 3.31 -6.20 -13.62
N PRO A 593 2.94 -5.48 -12.55
CA PRO A 593 2.66 -4.05 -12.66
C PRO A 593 3.82 -3.36 -13.38
N ARG A 594 3.54 -2.29 -14.14
CA ARG A 594 4.54 -1.56 -14.94
C ARG A 594 5.77 -1.10 -14.16
N LEU A 595 5.59 -0.77 -12.89
CA LEU A 595 6.66 -0.31 -12.01
C LEU A 595 7.40 -1.46 -11.29
N GLY A 596 7.12 -2.71 -11.68
CA GLY A 596 7.65 -3.91 -11.07
C GLY A 596 6.66 -4.57 -10.10
N PRO A 597 7.13 -5.61 -9.37
CA PRO A 597 6.32 -6.31 -8.38
C PRO A 597 5.71 -5.35 -7.33
N ALA A 598 4.55 -5.72 -6.80
CA ALA A 598 3.89 -4.99 -5.70
C ALA A 598 3.71 -5.91 -4.49
N PRO A 599 4.81 -6.31 -3.82
CA PRO A 599 4.78 -7.31 -2.73
C PRO A 599 4.22 -6.79 -1.41
N ALA A 600 4.11 -5.47 -1.23
CA ALA A 600 3.53 -4.89 -0.05
C ALA A 600 2.01 -4.98 -0.12
N SER A 601 1.40 -5.65 0.84
CA SER A 601 -0.04 -5.73 1.00
C SER A 601 -0.44 -5.60 2.47
N TRP A 602 -1.69 -5.18 2.66
CA TRP A 602 -2.38 -5.24 3.93
C TRP A 602 -3.63 -6.08 3.75
N GLU A 603 -3.87 -7.01 4.67
CA GLU A 603 -5.04 -7.87 4.67
C GLU A 603 -5.85 -7.64 5.93
N GLY A 604 -7.16 -7.64 5.78
CA GLY A 604 -8.07 -7.54 6.91
C GLY A 604 -9.41 -8.18 6.63
N TRP A 605 -10.05 -8.67 7.68
CA TRP A 605 -11.40 -9.17 7.62
C TRP A 605 -12.19 -8.89 8.88
N THR A 606 -13.51 -8.81 8.71
CA THR A 606 -14.50 -8.61 9.76
C THR A 606 -15.58 -9.66 9.64
N TRP A 607 -16.40 -9.77 10.68
CA TRP A 607 -17.60 -10.61 10.68
C TRP A 607 -18.83 -9.73 10.92
N SER A 608 -19.98 -10.07 10.34
CA SER A 608 -21.22 -9.33 10.54
C SER A 608 -21.72 -9.34 11.99
N ASP A 609 -21.36 -10.37 12.75
CA ASP A 609 -21.74 -10.57 14.15
C ASP A 609 -20.69 -10.04 15.15
N SER A 610 -19.60 -9.41 14.68
CA SER A 610 -18.52 -8.93 15.53
C SER A 610 -18.04 -7.52 15.14
N PRO A 611 -17.86 -6.60 16.11
CA PRO A 611 -17.24 -5.29 15.86
C PRO A 611 -15.71 -5.37 15.71
N ASN A 612 -15.14 -6.57 15.60
CA ASN A 612 -13.70 -6.77 15.50
C ASN A 612 -13.20 -6.72 14.06
N LEU A 613 -12.01 -6.13 13.90
CA LEU A 613 -11.22 -6.18 12.68
C LEU A 613 -10.00 -7.05 12.92
N THR A 614 -9.90 -8.19 12.24
CA THR A 614 -8.70 -9.02 12.24
C THR A 614 -7.85 -8.64 11.05
N VAL A 615 -6.53 -8.58 11.23
CA VAL A 615 -5.59 -8.11 10.20
C VAL A 615 -4.36 -8.99 10.11
N ARG A 616 -3.80 -9.12 8.91
CA ARG A 616 -2.50 -9.73 8.67
C ARG A 616 -1.64 -8.76 7.87
N ARG A 617 -0.48 -8.40 8.43
CA ARG A 617 0.47 -7.47 7.80
C ARG A 617 1.88 -7.71 8.29
N LEU A 618 2.86 -7.49 7.41
CA LEU A 618 4.25 -7.43 7.81
C LEU A 618 4.51 -6.08 8.48
N ARG A 619 4.86 -6.10 9.76
CA ARG A 619 5.37 -4.90 10.44
C ARG A 619 6.87 -5.03 10.58
N PHE A 620 7.57 -3.98 10.17
CA PHE A 620 9.00 -3.85 10.30
C PHE A 620 9.30 -2.43 10.76
N ASP A 621 9.96 -2.29 11.91
CA ASP A 621 10.53 -1.03 12.34
C ASP A 621 12.06 -1.14 12.24
N PRO A 622 12.72 -0.41 11.33
CA PRO A 622 14.18 -0.43 11.21
C PRO A 622 14.89 0.03 12.49
N SER A 623 14.18 0.68 13.42
CA SER A 623 14.71 1.10 14.71
C SER A 623 14.86 -0.07 15.71
N ASP A 624 14.22 -1.22 15.44
CA ASP A 624 14.33 -2.39 16.30
C ASP A 624 15.72 -3.06 16.17
N PHE A 625 16.31 -3.46 17.30
CA PHE A 625 17.59 -4.16 17.32
C PHE A 625 17.44 -5.51 16.59
N LEU A 626 18.35 -5.80 15.64
CA LEU A 626 18.29 -6.98 14.76
C LEU A 626 16.99 -7.13 13.94
N ALA A 627 16.20 -6.06 13.73
CA ALA A 627 14.93 -6.10 13.00
C ALA A 627 15.01 -6.87 11.67
N ARG A 628 16.12 -6.69 10.93
CA ARG A 628 16.36 -7.33 9.63
C ARG A 628 16.77 -8.80 9.78
N SER A 629 17.66 -9.12 10.71
CA SER A 629 18.13 -10.49 10.94
C SER A 629 17.04 -11.39 11.52
N LEU A 630 16.11 -10.81 12.28
CA LEU A 630 14.95 -11.49 12.88
C LEU A 630 13.68 -11.38 12.02
N LEU A 631 13.78 -10.80 10.81
CA LEU A 631 12.62 -10.67 9.93
C LEU A 631 12.16 -12.08 9.50
N SER A 632 10.99 -12.47 9.99
CA SER A 632 10.41 -13.77 9.67
C SER A 632 10.27 -13.96 8.15
N ARG A 633 10.67 -15.15 7.69
CA ARG A 633 10.43 -15.62 6.32
C ARG A 633 9.02 -16.19 6.15
N GLU A 634 8.33 -16.44 7.26
CA GLU A 634 6.95 -16.92 7.27
C GLU A 634 5.95 -15.77 7.24
N ARG A 635 4.71 -16.10 6.88
CA ARG A 635 3.61 -15.12 6.90
C ARG A 635 3.33 -14.67 8.33
N PRO A 636 3.07 -13.36 8.55
CA PRO A 636 2.65 -12.88 9.86
C PRO A 636 1.37 -13.58 10.33
N ASN A 637 1.29 -13.82 11.63
CA ASN A 637 0.05 -14.31 12.24
C ASN A 637 -1.03 -13.22 12.18
N PRO A 638 -2.31 -13.61 12.03
CA PRO A 638 -3.40 -12.66 12.13
C PRO A 638 -3.52 -12.11 13.55
N VAL A 639 -3.86 -10.83 13.66
CA VAL A 639 -4.04 -10.13 14.94
C VAL A 639 -5.40 -9.45 14.94
N SER A 640 -6.16 -9.61 16.02
CA SER A 640 -7.39 -8.86 16.27
C SER A 640 -7.04 -7.44 16.75
N VAL A 641 -7.46 -6.42 16.00
CA VAL A 641 -7.13 -5.01 16.29
C VAL A 641 -7.74 -4.56 17.61
N SER A 642 -8.98 -5.00 17.89
CA SER A 642 -9.76 -4.60 19.07
C SER A 642 -9.35 -5.32 20.35
N GLU A 643 -8.70 -6.48 20.25
CA GLU A 643 -8.31 -7.34 21.38
C GLU A 643 -6.81 -7.29 21.67
N ALA A 644 -6.05 -6.47 20.93
CA ALA A 644 -4.62 -6.33 21.14
C ALA A 644 -4.31 -5.75 22.54
N PRO A 645 -3.49 -6.42 23.37
CA PRO A 645 -3.19 -5.95 24.73
C PRO A 645 -2.57 -4.56 24.76
N THR A 646 -3.06 -3.72 25.65
CA THR A 646 -2.52 -2.38 25.90
C THR A 646 -1.20 -2.49 26.66
N GLN A 647 -0.15 -1.88 26.09
CA GLN A 647 1.17 -1.78 26.71
C GLN A 647 1.32 -0.49 27.51
N ARG A 648 0.69 0.59 27.05
CA ARG A 648 0.87 1.92 27.62
C ARG A 648 -0.31 2.82 27.25
N THR A 649 -0.59 3.81 28.08
CA THR A 649 -1.61 4.83 27.81
C THR A 649 -0.98 6.22 27.82
N THR A 650 -1.39 7.07 26.88
CA THR A 650 -1.13 8.51 26.87
C THR A 650 -2.44 9.25 27.07
N GLN A 651 -2.51 10.12 28.08
CA GLN A 651 -3.64 11.02 28.30
C GLN A 651 -3.43 12.32 27.52
N LEU A 652 -4.31 12.62 26.58
CA LEU A 652 -4.37 13.90 25.88
C LEU A 652 -5.28 14.82 26.68
N VAL A 653 -4.71 15.84 27.32
CA VAL A 653 -5.45 16.74 28.19
C VAL A 653 -5.64 18.10 27.52
N PRO A 654 -6.78 18.78 27.74
CA PRO A 654 -6.91 20.18 27.37
C PRO A 654 -5.76 21.00 27.95
N ALA A 655 -5.24 21.95 27.18
CA ALA A 655 -4.30 22.91 27.72
C ALA A 655 -5.00 23.80 28.76
N ALA A 656 -4.28 24.13 29.83
CA ALA A 656 -4.75 25.13 30.77
C ALA A 656 -5.02 26.43 29.98
N PRO A 657 -6.10 27.18 30.30
CA PRO A 657 -6.26 28.51 29.75
C PRO A 657 -4.98 29.31 30.07
N GLU A 658 -4.38 29.94 29.06
CA GLU A 658 -3.32 30.92 29.30
C GLU A 658 -3.88 31.92 30.31
N LYS A 659 -3.23 32.07 31.46
CA LYS A 659 -3.51 33.21 32.32
C LYS A 659 -3.13 34.42 31.47
N ASP A 660 -4.11 35.26 31.14
CA ASP A 660 -3.85 36.60 30.64
C ASP A 660 -2.91 37.26 31.67
N GLU A 661 -1.64 37.43 31.33
CA GLU A 661 -0.76 38.31 32.09
C GLU A 661 -1.27 39.74 31.85
N PRO A 662 -1.48 40.52 32.93
CA PRO A 662 -2.13 41.83 32.87
C PRO A 662 -1.36 42.88 32.06
#